data_AF-A0A495AEG6-F1
#
_entry.id   AF-A0A495AEG6-F1
#
_cell.length_a   1.000
_cell.length_b   1.000
_cell.length_c   1.000
_cell.angle_alpha   90.00
_cell.angle_beta   90.00
_cell.angle_gamma   90.00
#
_symmetry.space_group_name_H-M   'P 1'
#
loop_
_entity.id
_entity.type
_entity.pdbx_description
1 polymer ?
#
loop_
_entity_poly.entity_id
_entity_poly.type
_entity_poly.pdbx_seq_one_letter_code
_entity_poly.pdbx_strand_id
1 'polypeptide(L)'
;MATTPTHLPVPSENPHDLKFNSGKIDEFVTSLAVKYIDRLGGEHYTIEGVKQLAFEAISDFGYVTISSFEDGATLTSPSQALLWESNGEYYKWTGNLPKVVVAGSTPEDTGGIGPGTWLSIGDSLLRTMLSSVTGAGMVGFDPGATYPEGTIGNEIGPYAATGASRNIKREDRASITYGAFDFSEFESDTGSAVNAAITKMKTEEIAGGNLKGGKVILPRGNLASHTSILINRVIGQTSVGIVGQGQSTTALDLAEAPAGTHGISSDDTGAVYGEFSDFGINNAPGRGFSFMRGSRLTFRNLQAYQCVGDGFFFGNCFVNTLEKLTAVNNSGNGFNLSNLPVSGETTYEKTSFNVSNCYASGNSSSGYILGNLNYSFVSGCAADANGLYGYLIGGVCNGLSVEGSGAESNQRSGFAVISNIATDNIRGVSLKNISAYRNNMGNAGYPNLLFVQSTAGASVKVKLEGAVSTPSGAGSGTVDVKVSGSGARLKLSRQNELPNGWSTELGGYIEFLHDGVHLINRNVIPSTAVAVCNLKSTQGGVTDYAGNLKIKVSNIHPSSQSAKNVSFYNLTLCKSNATQQIVEGSKAGHTAASGNSPGFPSFTFSLDAVNNQLIATPNTGVGSSGAGTEFWFEVEDEGQVVAYGVSL
;
A
#
# COMPACT_ATOMS: atom_id res chain seq x y z
N MET A 1 -97.13 -6.47 -62.52
CA MET A 1 -96.24 -5.98 -63.60
C MET A 1 -94.83 -6.47 -63.31
N ALA A 2 -94.31 -7.36 -64.16
CA ALA A 2 -92.89 -7.74 -64.13
C ALA A 2 -92.12 -6.74 -64.99
N THR A 3 -91.21 -5.98 -64.39
CA THR A 3 -90.29 -5.09 -65.12
C THR A 3 -88.97 -5.83 -65.31
N THR A 4 -88.57 -6.07 -66.55
CA THR A 4 -87.24 -6.60 -66.87
C THR A 4 -86.18 -5.59 -66.42
N PRO A 5 -85.17 -5.98 -65.61
CA PRO A 5 -84.07 -5.10 -65.21
C PRO A 5 -83.28 -4.60 -66.42
N THR A 6 -82.67 -3.42 -66.31
CA THR A 6 -81.76 -2.89 -67.33
C THR A 6 -80.36 -3.50 -67.20
N HIS A 7 -79.53 -3.29 -68.23
CA HIS A 7 -78.11 -3.66 -68.22
C HIS A 7 -77.19 -2.51 -67.73
N LEU A 8 -77.73 -1.53 -66.99
CA LEU A 8 -76.90 -0.48 -66.40
C LEU A 8 -76.02 -1.05 -65.26
N PRO A 9 -74.83 -0.48 -65.00
CA PRO A 9 -73.92 -0.91 -63.92
C PRO A 9 -74.58 -0.93 -62.54
N VAL A 10 -74.16 -1.84 -61.66
CA VAL A 10 -74.60 -1.87 -60.25
C VAL A 10 -73.73 -0.88 -59.45
N PRO A 11 -74.30 0.12 -58.73
CA PRO A 11 -75.72 0.42 -58.53
C PRO A 11 -76.37 1.27 -59.65
N SER A 12 -77.70 1.17 -59.79
CA SER A 12 -78.49 1.97 -60.75
C SER A 12 -79.72 2.56 -60.07
N GLU A 13 -79.99 3.85 -60.34
CA GLU A 13 -81.18 4.58 -59.89
C GLU A 13 -82.35 4.51 -60.88
N ASN A 14 -82.19 3.76 -61.99
CA ASN A 14 -83.27 3.61 -62.95
C ASN A 14 -84.50 2.98 -62.27
N PRO A 15 -85.71 3.55 -62.43
CA PRO A 15 -86.92 3.03 -61.79
C PRO A 15 -87.18 1.53 -62.05
N HIS A 16 -86.79 1.01 -63.22
CA HIS A 16 -86.91 -0.42 -63.54
C HIS A 16 -85.95 -1.30 -62.72
N ASP A 17 -84.75 -0.80 -62.40
CA ASP A 17 -83.76 -1.51 -61.60
C ASP A 17 -84.07 -1.42 -60.10
N LEU A 18 -84.67 -0.31 -59.64
CA LEU A 18 -85.05 -0.14 -58.24
C LEU A 18 -85.98 -1.26 -57.76
N LYS A 19 -86.90 -1.74 -58.61
CA LYS A 19 -87.77 -2.87 -58.26
C LYS A 19 -86.97 -4.17 -58.10
N PHE A 20 -86.03 -4.45 -59.00
CA PHE A 20 -85.14 -5.62 -58.87
C PHE A 20 -84.25 -5.53 -57.64
N ASN A 21 -83.62 -4.36 -57.43
CA ASN A 21 -82.77 -4.09 -56.27
C ASN A 21 -83.56 -4.27 -54.95
N SER A 22 -84.83 -3.84 -54.90
CA SER A 22 -85.67 -4.06 -53.71
C SER A 22 -85.90 -5.55 -53.40
N GLY A 23 -86.02 -6.40 -54.43
CA GLY A 23 -86.09 -7.86 -54.25
C GLY A 23 -84.76 -8.47 -53.83
N LYS A 24 -83.63 -7.90 -54.28
CA LYS A 24 -82.29 -8.33 -53.84
C LYS A 24 -81.93 -7.88 -52.43
N ILE A 25 -82.45 -6.75 -51.97
CA ILE A 25 -82.36 -6.37 -50.54
C ILE A 25 -83.19 -7.34 -49.68
N ASP A 26 -84.39 -7.71 -50.12
CA ASP A 26 -85.18 -8.74 -49.42
C ASP A 26 -84.42 -10.08 -49.36
N GLU A 27 -83.79 -10.51 -50.47
CA GLU A 27 -82.92 -11.68 -50.52
C GLU A 27 -81.67 -11.54 -49.61
N PHE A 28 -81.02 -10.38 -49.57
CA PHE A 28 -79.90 -10.10 -48.68
C PHE A 28 -80.28 -10.26 -47.21
N VAL A 29 -81.46 -9.76 -46.81
CA VAL A 29 -81.90 -9.73 -45.40
C VAL A 29 -82.53 -11.06 -44.97
N THR A 30 -83.24 -11.75 -45.85
CA THR A 30 -84.08 -12.91 -45.45
C THR A 30 -83.56 -14.26 -45.92
N SER A 31 -82.67 -14.30 -46.92
CA SER A 31 -82.16 -15.57 -47.44
C SER A 31 -81.18 -16.23 -46.48
N LEU A 32 -81.26 -17.57 -46.41
CA LEU A 32 -80.30 -18.42 -45.69
C LEU A 32 -79.11 -18.82 -46.57
N ALA A 33 -79.10 -18.48 -47.87
CA ALA A 33 -77.96 -18.73 -48.74
C ALA A 33 -76.81 -17.77 -48.38
N VAL A 34 -75.55 -18.19 -48.49
CA VAL A 34 -74.37 -17.35 -48.16
C VAL A 34 -74.21 -16.15 -49.09
N LYS A 35 -74.64 -16.29 -50.35
CA LYS A 35 -74.50 -15.27 -51.39
C LYS A 35 -75.78 -15.13 -52.21
N TYR A 36 -75.98 -13.95 -52.79
CA TYR A 36 -76.97 -13.69 -53.83
C TYR A 36 -76.28 -13.13 -55.09
N ILE A 37 -76.94 -13.29 -56.24
CA ILE A 37 -76.45 -12.82 -57.54
C ILE A 37 -77.20 -11.55 -57.94
N ASP A 38 -76.48 -10.51 -58.36
CA ASP A 38 -77.05 -9.26 -58.88
C ASP A 38 -77.56 -9.40 -60.33
N ARG A 39 -78.06 -8.32 -60.93
CA ARG A 39 -78.64 -8.36 -62.29
C ARG A 39 -77.62 -8.59 -63.41
N LEU A 40 -76.33 -8.38 -63.15
CA LEU A 40 -75.24 -8.57 -64.10
C LEU A 40 -74.45 -9.85 -63.84
N GLY A 41 -74.86 -10.67 -62.87
CA GLY A 41 -74.20 -11.93 -62.52
C GLY A 41 -73.13 -11.81 -61.43
N GLY A 42 -72.98 -10.64 -60.79
CA GLY A 42 -72.04 -10.45 -59.68
C GLY A 42 -72.52 -11.10 -58.38
N GLU A 43 -71.62 -11.78 -57.67
CA GLU A 43 -71.92 -12.40 -56.38
C GLU A 43 -71.70 -11.42 -55.21
N HIS A 44 -72.65 -11.39 -54.27
CA HIS A 44 -72.59 -10.59 -53.05
C HIS A 44 -72.99 -11.43 -51.85
N TYR A 45 -72.44 -11.17 -50.66
CA TYR A 45 -72.85 -11.87 -49.44
C TYR A 45 -74.25 -11.44 -49.00
N THR A 46 -75.05 -12.39 -48.52
CA THR A 46 -76.27 -12.12 -47.73
C THR A 46 -75.89 -11.80 -46.29
N ILE A 47 -76.88 -11.44 -45.45
CA ILE A 47 -76.66 -11.28 -44.01
C ILE A 47 -76.17 -12.59 -43.36
N GLU A 48 -76.57 -13.75 -43.88
CA GLU A 48 -76.13 -15.05 -43.36
C GLU A 48 -74.67 -15.33 -43.73
N GLY A 49 -74.25 -14.99 -44.95
CA GLY A 49 -72.85 -15.09 -45.34
C GLY A 49 -71.94 -14.14 -44.54
N VAL A 50 -72.40 -12.92 -44.24
CA VAL A 50 -71.66 -11.98 -43.37
C VAL A 50 -71.58 -12.50 -41.93
N LYS A 51 -72.64 -13.08 -41.38
CA LYS A 51 -72.60 -13.70 -40.04
C LYS A 51 -71.62 -14.87 -40.00
N GLN A 52 -71.62 -15.73 -41.02
CA GLN A 52 -70.71 -16.88 -41.05
C GLN A 52 -69.24 -16.42 -41.07
N LEU A 53 -68.90 -15.46 -41.93
CA LEU A 53 -67.55 -14.86 -41.96
C LEU A 53 -67.18 -14.19 -40.63
N ALA A 54 -68.14 -13.52 -39.98
CA ALA A 54 -67.92 -12.92 -38.67
C ALA A 54 -67.68 -13.98 -37.58
N PHE A 55 -68.42 -15.09 -37.59
CA PHE A 55 -68.23 -16.19 -36.65
C PHE A 55 -66.88 -16.90 -36.85
N GLU A 56 -66.49 -17.19 -38.09
CA GLU A 56 -65.19 -17.77 -38.42
C GLU A 56 -64.04 -16.84 -37.99
N ALA A 57 -64.14 -15.54 -38.29
CA ALA A 57 -63.12 -14.56 -37.89
C ALA A 57 -63.01 -14.36 -36.37
N ILE A 58 -64.15 -14.43 -35.65
CA ILE A 58 -64.18 -14.35 -34.18
C ILE A 58 -63.63 -15.64 -33.55
N SER A 59 -63.86 -16.82 -34.15
CA SER A 59 -63.34 -18.08 -33.59
C SER A 59 -61.82 -18.20 -33.67
N ASP A 60 -61.20 -17.50 -34.63
CA ASP A 60 -59.76 -17.46 -34.84
C ASP A 60 -59.04 -16.39 -33.99
N PHE A 61 -59.77 -15.47 -33.35
CA PHE A 61 -59.20 -14.40 -32.52
C PHE A 61 -59.58 -14.52 -31.04
N GLY A 62 -58.60 -14.90 -30.21
CA GLY A 62 -58.69 -14.87 -28.75
C GLY A 62 -58.89 -16.24 -28.08
N TYR A 63 -59.03 -16.23 -26.75
CA TYR A 63 -59.36 -17.42 -25.97
C TYR A 63 -60.77 -17.28 -25.38
N VAL A 64 -61.56 -18.35 -25.49
CA VAL A 64 -62.90 -18.45 -24.88
C VAL A 64 -62.75 -19.19 -23.56
N THR A 65 -62.87 -18.46 -22.44
CA THR A 65 -62.87 -19.02 -21.09
C THR A 65 -64.22 -19.71 -20.83
N ILE A 66 -64.23 -21.03 -20.62
CA ILE A 66 -65.49 -21.76 -20.43
C ILE A 66 -65.91 -21.81 -18.96
N SER A 67 -65.03 -22.35 -18.10
CA SER A 67 -65.30 -22.67 -16.70
C SER A 67 -63.97 -22.85 -15.97
N SER A 68 -63.94 -23.68 -14.92
CA SER A 68 -62.74 -24.14 -14.23
C SER A 68 -62.55 -25.66 -14.30
N PHE A 69 -61.38 -26.14 -13.89
CA PHE A 69 -61.14 -27.58 -13.70
C PHE A 69 -61.99 -28.16 -12.56
N GLU A 70 -62.31 -27.32 -11.58
CA GLU A 70 -63.11 -27.62 -10.40
C GLU A 70 -64.59 -27.84 -10.76
N ASP A 71 -65.15 -27.04 -11.68
CA ASP A 71 -66.52 -27.21 -12.16
C ASP A 71 -66.64 -28.23 -13.31
N GLY A 72 -65.54 -28.52 -14.00
CA GLY A 72 -65.48 -29.40 -15.16
C GLY A 72 -66.05 -28.76 -16.44
N ALA A 73 -65.57 -29.23 -17.59
CA ALA A 73 -66.03 -28.75 -18.90
C ALA A 73 -65.70 -29.75 -20.02
N THR A 74 -66.31 -29.56 -21.20
CA THR A 74 -65.88 -30.23 -22.44
C THR A 74 -65.38 -29.17 -23.42
N LEU A 75 -64.08 -29.22 -23.74
CA LEU A 75 -63.48 -28.36 -24.75
C LEU A 75 -63.68 -28.98 -26.13
N THR A 76 -64.23 -28.22 -27.06
CA THR A 76 -64.52 -28.62 -28.43
C THR A 76 -63.72 -27.81 -29.46
N SER A 77 -63.02 -26.75 -29.04
CA SER A 77 -62.20 -25.89 -29.90
C SER A 77 -60.82 -25.62 -29.30
N PRO A 78 -59.74 -25.51 -30.10
CA PRO A 78 -58.40 -25.14 -29.63
C PRO A 78 -58.32 -23.76 -28.97
N SER A 79 -59.27 -22.87 -29.25
CA SER A 79 -59.35 -21.52 -28.66
C SER A 79 -60.02 -21.50 -27.28
N GLN A 80 -60.46 -22.64 -26.75
CA GLN A 80 -61.08 -22.70 -25.42
C GLN A 80 -60.06 -22.91 -24.30
N ALA A 81 -60.33 -22.27 -23.15
CA ALA A 81 -59.47 -22.33 -21.97
C ALA A 81 -60.28 -22.58 -20.68
N LEU A 82 -59.68 -23.29 -19.72
CA LEU A 82 -60.22 -23.49 -18.38
C LEU A 82 -59.34 -22.77 -17.35
N LEU A 83 -59.97 -22.18 -16.35
CA LEU A 83 -59.30 -21.65 -15.18
C LEU A 83 -58.91 -22.79 -14.25
N TRP A 84 -57.68 -22.81 -13.75
CA TRP A 84 -57.35 -23.58 -12.56
C TRP A 84 -57.45 -22.66 -11.34
N GLU A 85 -58.50 -22.83 -10.54
CA GLU A 85 -58.83 -21.85 -9.48
C GLU A 85 -57.75 -21.76 -8.42
N SER A 86 -57.08 -22.89 -8.13
CA SER A 86 -56.00 -22.98 -7.14
C SER A 86 -54.85 -21.99 -7.38
N ASN A 87 -54.48 -21.74 -8.65
CA ASN A 87 -53.40 -20.82 -9.00
C ASN A 87 -53.88 -19.56 -9.77
N GLY A 88 -55.16 -19.49 -10.12
CA GLY A 88 -55.76 -18.37 -10.82
C GLY A 88 -55.37 -18.25 -12.30
N GLU A 89 -54.83 -19.31 -12.91
CA GLU A 89 -54.35 -19.28 -14.29
C GLU A 89 -55.25 -20.03 -15.28
N TYR A 90 -55.29 -19.54 -16.52
CA TYR A 90 -56.01 -20.19 -17.61
C TYR A 90 -55.10 -21.14 -18.40
N TYR A 91 -55.62 -22.34 -18.68
CA TYR A 91 -54.95 -23.38 -19.48
C TYR A 91 -55.74 -23.70 -20.73
N LYS A 92 -55.04 -23.83 -21.86
CA LYS A 92 -55.61 -24.35 -23.12
C LYS A 92 -55.19 -25.81 -23.33
N TRP A 93 -56.08 -26.60 -23.91
CA TRP A 93 -55.76 -27.95 -24.34
C TRP A 93 -55.17 -27.93 -25.75
N THR A 94 -53.97 -28.51 -25.90
CA THR A 94 -53.28 -28.60 -27.20
C THR A 94 -53.22 -30.03 -27.77
N GLY A 95 -53.91 -30.97 -27.13
CA GLY A 95 -54.10 -32.33 -27.65
C GLY A 95 -55.34 -32.46 -28.52
N ASN A 96 -55.75 -33.71 -28.77
CA ASN A 96 -56.94 -34.00 -29.58
C ASN A 96 -58.23 -33.55 -28.86
N LEU A 97 -59.16 -32.98 -29.64
CA LEU A 97 -60.48 -32.53 -29.19
C LEU A 97 -61.59 -33.48 -29.69
N PRO A 98 -62.72 -33.61 -28.98
CA PRO A 98 -63.08 -32.90 -27.75
C PRO A 98 -62.36 -33.42 -26.51
N LYS A 99 -62.04 -32.53 -25.57
CA LYS A 99 -61.43 -32.86 -24.28
C LYS A 99 -62.45 -32.72 -23.17
N VAL A 100 -62.83 -33.84 -22.56
CA VAL A 100 -63.70 -33.87 -21.37
C VAL A 100 -62.85 -33.75 -20.11
N VAL A 101 -63.22 -32.83 -19.23
CA VAL A 101 -62.67 -32.56 -17.90
C VAL A 101 -63.79 -32.76 -16.89
N VAL A 102 -63.63 -33.74 -16.00
CA VAL A 102 -64.61 -34.03 -14.94
C VAL A 102 -64.49 -32.99 -13.83
N ALA A 103 -65.60 -32.61 -13.20
CA ALA A 103 -65.59 -31.70 -12.06
C ALA A 103 -64.66 -32.20 -10.93
N GLY A 104 -63.99 -31.27 -10.26
CA GLY A 104 -63.03 -31.51 -9.18
C GLY A 104 -61.65 -32.00 -9.65
N SER A 105 -61.29 -31.80 -10.91
CA SER A 105 -60.01 -32.25 -11.47
C SER A 105 -58.93 -31.16 -11.43
N THR A 106 -57.72 -31.50 -11.88
CA THR A 106 -56.59 -30.58 -12.11
C THR A 106 -56.05 -30.73 -13.55
N PRO A 107 -55.26 -29.77 -14.08
CA PRO A 107 -54.55 -29.97 -15.34
C PRO A 107 -53.67 -31.24 -15.34
N GLU A 108 -52.96 -31.49 -14.24
CA GLU A 108 -52.11 -32.65 -14.02
C GLU A 108 -52.90 -33.95 -14.14
N ASP A 109 -54.00 -34.09 -13.40
CA ASP A 109 -54.78 -35.32 -13.32
C ASP A 109 -55.63 -35.58 -14.58
N THR A 110 -55.75 -34.58 -15.47
CA THR A 110 -56.53 -34.68 -16.71
C THR A 110 -55.69 -34.71 -17.97
N GLY A 111 -54.38 -34.88 -17.87
CA GLY A 111 -53.51 -35.09 -19.03
C GLY A 111 -52.11 -34.54 -18.91
N GLY A 112 -51.77 -33.84 -17.82
CA GLY A 112 -50.45 -33.25 -17.61
C GLY A 112 -50.28 -31.89 -18.28
N ILE A 113 -49.26 -31.15 -17.85
CA ILE A 113 -48.90 -29.83 -18.41
C ILE A 113 -47.71 -30.00 -19.37
N GLY A 114 -47.85 -29.52 -20.60
CA GLY A 114 -46.81 -29.61 -21.63
C GLY A 114 -47.33 -29.59 -23.08
N PRO A 115 -46.41 -29.67 -24.06
CA PRO A 115 -46.77 -29.73 -25.48
C PRO A 115 -47.64 -30.95 -25.80
N GLY A 116 -48.78 -30.73 -26.46
CA GLY A 116 -49.74 -31.79 -26.78
C GLY A 116 -50.71 -32.12 -25.64
N THR A 117 -50.60 -31.42 -24.50
CA THR A 117 -51.49 -31.53 -23.34
C THR A 117 -51.93 -30.11 -22.89
N TRP A 118 -52.06 -29.84 -21.58
CA TRP A 118 -52.43 -28.51 -21.08
C TRP A 118 -51.25 -27.52 -21.15
N LEU A 119 -51.52 -26.31 -21.65
CA LEU A 119 -50.56 -25.20 -21.66
C LEU A 119 -51.17 -23.97 -20.99
N SER A 120 -50.45 -23.35 -20.06
CA SER A 120 -50.87 -22.07 -19.47
C SER A 120 -50.80 -20.93 -20.49
N ILE A 121 -51.72 -19.98 -20.33
CA ILE A 121 -51.95 -18.86 -21.24
C ILE A 121 -51.35 -17.54 -20.70
N GLY A 122 -50.69 -17.54 -19.52
CA GLY A 122 -50.21 -16.33 -18.83
C GLY A 122 -48.69 -16.04 -18.88
N ASP A 123 -48.33 -14.75 -18.96
CA ASP A 123 -46.97 -14.19 -18.72
C ASP A 123 -46.50 -14.41 -17.26
N SER A 124 -47.45 -14.56 -16.33
CA SER A 124 -47.19 -14.73 -14.90
C SER A 124 -46.44 -16.03 -14.57
N LEU A 125 -46.81 -17.14 -15.22
CA LEU A 125 -46.10 -18.41 -15.03
C LEU A 125 -44.67 -18.34 -15.56
N LEU A 126 -44.44 -17.72 -16.73
CA LEU A 126 -43.10 -17.53 -17.27
C LEU A 126 -42.25 -16.64 -16.34
N ARG A 127 -42.79 -15.54 -15.82
CA ARG A 127 -42.07 -14.70 -14.82
C ARG A 127 -41.78 -15.44 -13.53
N THR A 128 -42.74 -16.20 -13.02
CA THR A 128 -42.59 -16.99 -11.80
C THR A 128 -41.54 -18.09 -11.99
N MET A 129 -41.59 -18.78 -13.11
CA MET A 129 -40.63 -19.79 -13.55
C MET A 129 -39.21 -19.21 -13.69
N LEU A 130 -39.06 -18.07 -14.38
CA LEU A 130 -37.77 -17.36 -14.49
C LEU A 130 -37.26 -16.84 -13.15
N SER A 131 -38.15 -16.48 -12.22
CA SER A 131 -37.78 -16.03 -10.87
C SER A 131 -37.45 -17.17 -9.90
N SER A 132 -37.76 -18.41 -10.26
CA SER A 132 -37.53 -19.58 -9.41
C SER A 132 -36.05 -19.97 -9.38
N VAL A 133 -35.66 -20.81 -8.40
CA VAL A 133 -34.29 -21.34 -8.27
C VAL A 133 -33.82 -22.14 -9.49
N THR A 134 -34.74 -22.70 -10.28
CA THR A 134 -34.45 -23.42 -11.53
C THR A 134 -34.64 -22.56 -12.79
N GLY A 135 -34.98 -21.27 -12.63
CA GLY A 135 -35.31 -20.35 -13.72
C GLY A 135 -34.17 -20.14 -14.72
N ALA A 136 -32.92 -20.19 -14.27
CA ALA A 136 -31.76 -20.15 -15.17
C ALA A 136 -31.71 -21.36 -16.12
N GLY A 137 -32.15 -22.54 -15.66
CA GLY A 137 -32.37 -23.75 -16.47
C GLY A 137 -33.34 -23.55 -17.63
N MET A 138 -34.35 -22.72 -17.40
CA MET A 138 -35.43 -22.48 -18.36
C MET A 138 -35.04 -21.51 -19.49
N VAL A 139 -33.92 -20.78 -19.33
CA VAL A 139 -33.29 -19.96 -20.40
C VAL A 139 -32.05 -20.63 -21.01
N GLY A 140 -31.88 -21.93 -20.76
CA GLY A 140 -30.83 -22.74 -21.37
C GLY A 140 -29.52 -22.80 -20.57
N PHE A 141 -29.53 -22.54 -19.25
CA PHE A 141 -28.35 -22.70 -18.39
C PHE A 141 -28.45 -23.86 -17.40
N ASP A 142 -27.50 -24.77 -17.47
CA ASP A 142 -27.33 -25.97 -16.66
C ASP A 142 -25.89 -25.94 -16.12
N PRO A 143 -25.70 -25.97 -14.78
CA PRO A 143 -24.37 -25.96 -14.17
C PRO A 143 -23.52 -27.21 -14.49
N GLY A 144 -24.10 -28.25 -15.08
CA GLY A 144 -23.41 -29.46 -15.56
C GLY A 144 -23.11 -29.48 -17.06
N ALA A 145 -23.58 -28.51 -17.86
CA ALA A 145 -23.45 -28.52 -19.30
C ALA A 145 -22.31 -27.62 -19.83
N THR A 146 -21.82 -27.91 -21.04
CA THR A 146 -20.86 -27.07 -21.77
C THR A 146 -21.56 -26.37 -22.93
N TYR A 147 -21.27 -25.08 -23.12
CA TYR A 147 -21.98 -24.21 -24.06
C TYR A 147 -21.12 -23.74 -25.23
N PRO A 148 -21.65 -23.70 -26.47
CA PRO A 148 -20.99 -23.07 -27.61
C PRO A 148 -20.83 -21.55 -27.43
N GLU A 149 -19.80 -21.00 -28.07
CA GLU A 149 -19.52 -19.55 -28.09
C GLU A 149 -20.69 -18.74 -28.70
N GLY A 150 -21.04 -17.62 -28.05
CA GLY A 150 -22.14 -16.74 -28.47
C GLY A 150 -23.53 -17.11 -27.90
N THR A 151 -23.59 -18.08 -26.99
CA THR A 151 -24.84 -18.47 -26.29
C THR A 151 -24.91 -17.87 -24.89
N ILE A 152 -26.13 -17.66 -24.36
CA ILE A 152 -26.32 -17.16 -22.98
C ILE A 152 -25.65 -18.10 -21.97
N GLY A 153 -25.77 -19.43 -22.11
CA GLY A 153 -25.09 -20.38 -21.24
C GLY A 153 -23.55 -20.27 -21.24
N ASN A 154 -22.95 -19.80 -22.34
CA ASN A 154 -21.53 -19.44 -22.39
C ASN A 154 -21.24 -18.11 -21.66
N GLU A 155 -22.18 -17.16 -21.67
CA GLU A 155 -22.05 -15.88 -20.95
C GLU A 155 -22.39 -15.96 -19.45
N ILE A 156 -23.17 -16.97 -19.01
CA ILE A 156 -23.61 -17.15 -17.60
C ILE A 156 -23.11 -18.44 -16.94
N GLY A 157 -22.28 -19.23 -17.64
CA GLY A 157 -21.69 -20.53 -17.26
C GLY A 157 -21.18 -20.63 -15.81
N PRO A 158 -21.13 -21.81 -15.16
CA PRO A 158 -20.80 -21.91 -13.73
C PRO A 158 -19.37 -21.40 -13.47
N TYR A 159 -19.24 -20.35 -12.65
CA TYR A 159 -17.96 -19.75 -12.25
C TYR A 159 -17.35 -20.38 -10.98
N ALA A 160 -17.98 -21.42 -10.40
CA ALA A 160 -17.47 -22.08 -9.21
C ALA A 160 -16.36 -23.09 -9.56
N ALA A 161 -15.14 -22.90 -9.06
CA ALA A 161 -14.02 -23.81 -9.28
C ALA A 161 -14.23 -25.17 -8.59
N THR A 162 -14.99 -26.09 -9.18
CA THR A 162 -15.05 -27.48 -8.71
C THR A 162 -14.32 -28.40 -9.66
N GLY A 163 -13.31 -29.12 -9.16
CA GLY A 163 -12.77 -30.33 -9.78
C GLY A 163 -12.06 -30.15 -11.12
N ALA A 164 -10.74 -29.96 -11.06
CA ALA A 164 -9.72 -30.34 -12.05
C ALA A 164 -9.83 -29.95 -13.55
N SER A 165 -10.86 -29.28 -14.06
CA SER A 165 -10.84 -28.70 -15.42
C SER A 165 -11.99 -27.72 -15.66
N ARG A 166 -11.69 -26.48 -16.09
CA ARG A 166 -12.67 -25.58 -16.75
C ARG A 166 -12.00 -24.71 -17.81
N ASN A 167 -12.58 -24.74 -19.02
CA ASN A 167 -12.28 -23.84 -20.12
C ASN A 167 -12.95 -22.48 -19.86
N ILE A 168 -12.15 -21.46 -19.54
CA ILE A 168 -12.51 -20.04 -19.59
C ILE A 168 -11.89 -19.44 -20.85
N LYS A 169 -12.57 -18.49 -21.51
CA LYS A 169 -12.05 -17.82 -22.70
C LYS A 169 -10.70 -17.14 -22.43
N ARG A 170 -9.87 -17.06 -23.48
CA ARG A 170 -8.42 -16.80 -23.43
C ARG A 170 -8.05 -15.38 -23.00
N GLU A 171 -8.95 -14.41 -23.14
CA GLU A 171 -8.69 -13.00 -22.84
C GLU A 171 -8.96 -12.63 -21.37
N ASP A 172 -9.89 -13.29 -20.68
CA ASP A 172 -10.14 -13.10 -19.23
C ASP A 172 -9.12 -13.81 -18.33
N ARG A 173 -8.34 -14.74 -18.89
CA ARG A 173 -7.15 -15.33 -18.25
C ARG A 173 -5.87 -14.53 -18.47
N ALA A 174 -5.91 -13.40 -19.18
CA ALA A 174 -4.74 -12.53 -19.33
C ALA A 174 -4.56 -11.56 -18.13
N SER A 175 -5.52 -11.51 -17.20
CA SER A 175 -5.50 -10.66 -15.99
C SER A 175 -5.62 -11.47 -14.68
N ILE A 176 -5.07 -12.68 -14.61
CA ILE A 176 -5.28 -13.68 -13.54
C ILE A 176 -5.16 -13.06 -12.13
N THR A 177 -6.34 -12.80 -11.59
CA THR A 177 -6.63 -12.09 -10.35
C THR A 177 -7.63 -13.00 -9.65
N TYR A 178 -7.18 -13.81 -8.69
CA TYR A 178 -8.07 -14.67 -7.90
C TYR A 178 -8.45 -13.95 -6.62
N GLY A 179 -9.74 -13.84 -6.32
CA GLY A 179 -10.22 -13.36 -5.02
C GLY A 179 -10.12 -14.46 -3.97
N ALA A 180 -9.80 -14.11 -2.72
CA ALA A 180 -9.86 -15.09 -1.62
C ALA A 180 -11.24 -15.77 -1.49
N PHE A 181 -12.33 -15.09 -1.86
CA PHE A 181 -13.69 -15.64 -1.82
C PHE A 181 -14.08 -16.53 -3.02
N ASP A 182 -13.21 -16.67 -4.03
CA ASP A 182 -13.45 -17.63 -5.13
C ASP A 182 -13.33 -19.09 -4.66
N PHE A 183 -12.87 -19.30 -3.42
CA PHE A 183 -12.66 -20.58 -2.74
C PHE A 183 -13.59 -20.68 -1.52
N SER A 184 -14.91 -20.72 -1.78
CA SER A 184 -15.96 -20.75 -0.76
C SER A 184 -15.90 -21.96 0.18
N GLU A 185 -15.07 -22.96 -0.11
CA GLU A 185 -14.81 -24.06 0.83
C GLU A 185 -14.01 -23.63 2.09
N PHE A 186 -13.45 -22.41 2.11
CA PHE A 186 -12.65 -21.88 3.22
C PHE A 186 -13.23 -20.59 3.85
N GLU A 187 -14.57 -20.47 3.95
CA GLU A 187 -15.24 -19.23 4.39
C GLU A 187 -14.74 -18.67 5.74
N SER A 188 -14.20 -19.52 6.62
CA SER A 188 -13.71 -19.16 7.95
C SER A 188 -12.18 -19.03 8.07
N ASP A 189 -11.40 -19.34 7.03
CA ASP A 189 -9.94 -19.21 7.03
C ASP A 189 -9.42 -18.66 5.69
N THR A 190 -9.27 -17.34 5.65
CA THR A 190 -8.77 -16.62 4.48
C THR A 190 -7.35 -17.04 4.10
N GLY A 191 -6.51 -17.41 5.07
CA GLY A 191 -5.15 -17.88 4.80
C GLY A 191 -5.14 -19.17 3.99
N SER A 192 -6.03 -20.12 4.33
CA SER A 192 -6.24 -21.34 3.55
C SER A 192 -6.78 -21.06 2.15
N ALA A 193 -7.74 -20.14 2.03
CA ALA A 193 -8.28 -19.72 0.73
C ALA A 193 -7.19 -19.12 -0.19
N VAL A 194 -6.34 -18.25 0.35
CA VAL A 194 -5.21 -17.67 -0.39
C VAL A 194 -4.20 -18.75 -0.80
N ASN A 195 -3.89 -19.71 0.08
CA ASN A 195 -3.00 -20.82 -0.25
C ASN A 195 -3.59 -21.70 -1.38
N ALA A 196 -4.90 -21.91 -1.41
CA ALA A 196 -5.60 -22.61 -2.49
C ALA A 196 -5.51 -21.83 -3.81
N ALA A 197 -5.73 -20.50 -3.77
CA ALA A 197 -5.57 -19.60 -4.92
C ALA A 197 -4.14 -19.65 -5.48
N ILE A 198 -3.15 -19.56 -4.60
CA ILE A 198 -1.74 -19.72 -4.97
C ILE A 198 -1.53 -21.08 -5.63
N THR A 199 -1.99 -22.17 -5.04
CA THR A 199 -1.83 -23.52 -5.60
C THR A 199 -2.51 -23.66 -6.97
N LYS A 200 -3.66 -23.02 -7.17
CA LYS A 200 -4.35 -22.98 -8.47
C LYS A 200 -3.53 -22.24 -9.52
N MET A 201 -3.03 -21.04 -9.21
CA MET A 201 -2.12 -20.29 -10.10
C MET A 201 -0.87 -21.09 -10.46
N LYS A 202 -0.39 -21.94 -9.55
CA LYS A 202 0.80 -22.78 -9.76
C LYS A 202 0.55 -23.97 -10.68
N THR A 203 -0.68 -24.45 -10.78
CA THR A 203 -1.05 -25.68 -11.50
C THR A 203 -1.77 -25.43 -12.82
N GLU A 204 -2.22 -24.20 -13.08
CA GLU A 204 -2.89 -23.83 -14.31
C GLU A 204 -1.91 -23.81 -15.49
N GLU A 205 -2.10 -24.73 -16.45
CA GLU A 205 -1.34 -24.80 -17.68
C GLU A 205 -2.03 -23.96 -18.77
N ILE A 206 -1.37 -22.91 -19.23
CA ILE A 206 -1.86 -22.09 -20.35
C ILE A 206 -1.25 -22.62 -21.64
N ALA A 207 -2.11 -23.08 -22.57
CA ALA A 207 -1.67 -23.59 -23.86
C ALA A 207 -0.77 -22.57 -24.59
N GLY A 208 0.49 -22.95 -24.84
CA GLY A 208 1.45 -22.16 -25.63
C GLY A 208 2.29 -21.15 -24.84
N GLY A 209 2.30 -21.14 -23.50
CA GLY A 209 3.16 -20.25 -22.72
C GLY A 209 3.42 -20.70 -21.29
N ASN A 210 4.65 -20.52 -20.80
CA ASN A 210 5.04 -20.82 -19.42
C ASN A 210 4.63 -19.66 -18.47
N LEU A 211 3.33 -19.43 -18.33
CA LEU A 211 2.73 -18.32 -17.59
C LEU A 211 2.25 -18.75 -16.19
N LYS A 212 3.16 -19.26 -15.35
CA LYS A 212 2.84 -19.76 -14.01
C LYS A 212 2.98 -18.65 -12.96
N GLY A 213 1.95 -17.82 -12.77
CA GLY A 213 1.95 -16.71 -11.82
C GLY A 213 0.68 -15.87 -11.86
N GLY A 214 0.56 -14.88 -10.96
CA GLY A 214 -0.61 -13.99 -10.89
C GLY A 214 -0.68 -13.19 -9.60
N LYS A 215 -1.81 -12.53 -9.38
CA LYS A 215 -2.12 -11.80 -8.14
C LYS A 215 -3.31 -12.45 -7.43
N VAL A 216 -3.23 -12.57 -6.11
CA VAL A 216 -4.39 -12.85 -5.26
C VAL A 216 -4.93 -11.52 -4.74
N ILE A 217 -6.22 -11.27 -4.92
CA ILE A 217 -6.88 -10.08 -4.37
C ILE A 217 -7.53 -10.42 -3.06
N LEU A 218 -7.17 -9.63 -2.06
CA LEU A 218 -7.82 -9.64 -0.77
C LEU A 218 -8.99 -8.62 -0.80
N PRO A 219 -10.20 -9.05 -0.39
CA PRO A 219 -11.35 -8.17 -0.28
C PRO A 219 -11.17 -7.16 0.86
N ARG A 220 -12.03 -6.13 0.90
CA ARG A 220 -12.11 -5.24 2.07
C ARG A 220 -12.61 -6.01 3.30
N GLY A 221 -12.12 -5.63 4.47
CA GLY A 221 -12.55 -6.18 5.75
C GLY A 221 -11.40 -6.65 6.63
N ASN A 222 -11.76 -7.00 7.87
CA ASN A 222 -10.90 -7.75 8.79
C ASN A 222 -11.23 -9.24 8.62
N LEU A 223 -10.36 -9.98 7.96
CA LEU A 223 -10.61 -11.32 7.46
C LEU A 223 -9.94 -12.33 8.40
N ALA A 224 -10.71 -13.26 8.96
CA ALA A 224 -10.15 -14.31 9.82
C ALA A 224 -9.15 -15.18 9.03
N SER A 225 -8.00 -15.46 9.62
CA SER A 225 -6.96 -16.31 9.06
C SER A 225 -6.36 -17.17 10.16
N HIS A 226 -6.36 -18.49 9.97
CA HIS A 226 -5.83 -19.45 10.94
C HIS A 226 -4.55 -20.13 10.44
N THR A 227 -4.23 -19.96 9.17
CA THR A 227 -3.11 -20.63 8.50
C THR A 227 -2.12 -19.62 7.93
N SER A 228 -0.83 -19.96 7.96
CA SER A 228 0.20 -19.15 7.30
C SER A 228 0.08 -19.22 5.78
N ILE A 229 0.14 -18.06 5.12
CA ILE A 229 0.17 -18.00 3.67
C ILE A 229 1.59 -18.27 3.18
N LEU A 230 1.76 -19.36 2.42
CA LEU A 230 3.05 -19.86 1.98
C LEU A 230 3.34 -19.48 0.54
N ILE A 231 4.38 -18.69 0.34
CA ILE A 231 4.79 -18.16 -0.98
C ILE A 231 6.10 -18.79 -1.49
N ASN A 232 6.41 -20.00 -1.01
CA ASN A 232 7.60 -20.77 -1.36
C ASN A 232 7.74 -20.97 -2.88
N ARG A 233 8.98 -20.86 -3.35
CA ARG A 233 9.37 -20.99 -4.75
C ARG A 233 9.23 -22.43 -5.22
N VAL A 234 8.59 -22.62 -6.39
CA VAL A 234 8.60 -23.90 -7.12
C VAL A 234 9.21 -23.70 -8.51
N ILE A 235 9.86 -24.73 -9.04
CA ILE A 235 10.48 -24.73 -10.37
C ILE A 235 9.43 -24.37 -11.44
N GLY A 236 9.75 -23.40 -12.29
CA GLY A 236 8.90 -22.97 -13.41
C GLY A 236 7.88 -21.87 -13.10
N GLN A 237 7.84 -21.33 -11.88
CA GLN A 237 7.00 -20.17 -11.52
C GLN A 237 7.60 -18.83 -11.97
N THR A 238 6.72 -17.90 -12.35
CA THR A 238 7.06 -16.54 -12.80
C THR A 238 6.90 -15.53 -11.66
N SER A 239 5.68 -15.27 -11.19
CA SER A 239 5.42 -14.29 -10.13
C SER A 239 4.17 -14.57 -9.29
N VAL A 240 4.21 -14.34 -7.97
CA VAL A 240 3.03 -14.37 -7.10
C VAL A 240 2.96 -13.06 -6.33
N GLY A 241 1.86 -12.32 -6.51
CA GLY A 241 1.55 -11.15 -5.71
C GLY A 241 0.28 -11.33 -4.88
N ILE A 242 0.16 -10.55 -3.81
CA ILE A 242 -1.07 -10.45 -3.01
C ILE A 242 -1.38 -8.97 -2.85
N VAL A 243 -2.59 -8.56 -3.20
CA VAL A 243 -2.99 -7.14 -3.22
C VAL A 243 -4.31 -6.98 -2.48
N GLY A 244 -4.34 -6.08 -1.49
CA GLY A 244 -5.57 -5.67 -0.82
C GLY A 244 -6.12 -4.35 -1.35
N GLN A 245 -7.01 -3.73 -0.58
CA GLN A 245 -7.66 -2.44 -0.93
C GLN A 245 -7.11 -1.25 -0.12
N GLY A 246 -6.10 -1.49 0.71
CA GLY A 246 -5.42 -0.51 1.56
C GLY A 246 -5.05 -1.09 2.92
N GLN A 247 -3.91 -0.69 3.50
CA GLN A 247 -3.38 -1.27 4.76
C GLN A 247 -4.35 -1.23 5.95
N SER A 248 -5.30 -0.29 5.97
CA SER A 248 -6.34 -0.18 7.01
C SER A 248 -7.75 -0.52 6.51
N THR A 249 -7.87 -0.95 5.26
CA THR A 249 -9.15 -1.35 4.62
C THR A 249 -9.25 -2.87 4.47
N THR A 250 -8.10 -3.53 4.30
CA THR A 250 -7.98 -4.97 4.19
C THR A 250 -6.96 -5.45 5.22
N ALA A 251 -7.35 -6.36 6.11
CA ALA A 251 -6.42 -6.98 7.05
C ALA A 251 -6.74 -8.47 7.24
N LEU A 252 -5.71 -9.28 7.44
CA LEU A 252 -5.85 -10.65 7.93
C LEU A 252 -5.67 -10.65 9.45
N ASP A 253 -6.63 -11.20 10.17
CA ASP A 253 -6.62 -11.32 11.63
C ASP A 253 -6.31 -12.75 12.04
N LEU A 254 -5.20 -12.92 12.75
CA LEU A 254 -4.69 -14.22 13.18
C LEU A 254 -4.86 -14.47 14.68
N ALA A 255 -5.72 -13.72 15.36
CA ALA A 255 -5.92 -13.84 16.81
C ALA A 255 -6.27 -15.27 17.28
N GLU A 256 -7.01 -16.03 16.45
CA GLU A 256 -7.42 -17.41 16.73
C GLU A 256 -6.49 -18.47 16.08
N ALA A 257 -5.40 -18.05 15.44
CA ALA A 257 -4.48 -18.97 14.79
C ALA A 257 -3.62 -19.74 15.82
N PRO A 258 -3.16 -20.97 15.49
CA PRO A 258 -2.26 -21.73 16.34
C PRO A 258 -0.95 -20.99 16.64
N ALA A 259 -0.33 -21.28 17.79
CA ALA A 259 0.96 -20.72 18.16
C ALA A 259 2.03 -20.98 17.08
N GLY A 260 2.85 -19.96 16.79
CA GLY A 260 3.87 -20.03 15.74
C GLY A 260 3.37 -19.70 14.33
N THR A 261 2.05 -19.58 14.12
CA THR A 261 1.50 -19.18 12.81
C THR A 261 1.98 -17.77 12.42
N HIS A 262 2.54 -17.65 11.22
CA HIS A 262 2.90 -16.38 10.61
C HIS A 262 1.78 -15.88 9.70
N GLY A 263 1.73 -14.58 9.40
CA GLY A 263 0.81 -14.03 8.40
C GLY A 263 1.17 -14.53 7.00
N ILE A 264 2.26 -14.00 6.45
CA ILE A 264 2.84 -14.46 5.19
C ILE A 264 4.25 -14.97 5.46
N SER A 265 4.60 -16.12 4.91
CA SER A 265 5.93 -16.70 5.10
C SER A 265 6.51 -17.40 3.87
N SER A 266 7.84 -17.40 3.83
CA SER A 266 8.62 -18.23 2.91
C SER A 266 9.67 -19.03 3.67
N ASP A 267 9.92 -20.26 3.23
CA ASP A 267 10.96 -21.15 3.76
C ASP A 267 12.35 -20.90 3.13
N ASP A 268 13.27 -21.85 3.33
CA ASP A 268 14.65 -21.81 2.82
C ASP A 268 14.76 -21.98 1.29
N THR A 269 13.67 -22.31 0.59
CA THR A 269 13.60 -22.24 -0.88
C THR A 269 13.37 -20.79 -1.37
N GLY A 270 12.89 -19.95 -0.46
CA GLY A 270 12.61 -18.53 -0.65
C GLY A 270 11.29 -18.25 -1.35
N ALA A 271 10.86 -16.98 -1.33
CA ALA A 271 9.64 -16.56 -2.01
C ALA A 271 9.79 -16.48 -3.55
N VAL A 272 8.68 -16.70 -4.28
CA VAL A 272 8.56 -16.35 -5.71
C VAL A 272 8.65 -14.82 -5.88
N TYR A 273 9.23 -14.35 -6.98
CA TYR A 273 9.22 -12.92 -7.37
C TYR A 273 7.80 -12.34 -7.31
N GLY A 274 7.63 -11.08 -6.88
CA GLY A 274 6.29 -10.49 -6.84
C GLY A 274 6.15 -9.24 -5.99
N GLU A 275 4.91 -8.80 -5.89
CA GLU A 275 4.51 -7.60 -5.15
C GLU A 275 3.44 -7.96 -4.13
N PHE A 276 3.67 -7.53 -2.89
CA PHE A 276 2.70 -7.59 -1.80
C PHE A 276 2.30 -6.16 -1.48
N SER A 277 1.03 -5.81 -1.64
CA SER A 277 0.59 -4.44 -1.40
C SER A 277 -0.78 -4.27 -0.79
N ASP A 278 -0.96 -3.18 -0.04
CA ASP A 278 -2.26 -2.64 0.35
C ASP A 278 -3.09 -3.52 1.31
N PHE A 279 -2.46 -4.19 2.28
CA PHE A 279 -3.16 -4.91 3.35
C PHE A 279 -2.37 -4.98 4.66
N GLY A 280 -3.06 -5.30 5.76
CA GLY A 280 -2.49 -5.52 7.08
C GLY A 280 -2.48 -6.99 7.51
N ILE A 281 -1.57 -7.33 8.43
CA ILE A 281 -1.55 -8.56 9.22
C ILE A 281 -1.67 -8.17 10.70
N ASN A 282 -2.70 -8.69 11.36
CA ASN A 282 -3.02 -8.41 12.75
C ASN A 282 -2.85 -9.67 13.62
N ASN A 283 -2.35 -9.50 14.83
CA ASN A 283 -2.37 -10.51 15.90
C ASN A 283 -1.69 -11.84 15.55
N ALA A 284 -0.70 -11.86 14.64
CA ALA A 284 -0.01 -13.09 14.28
C ALA A 284 0.69 -13.71 15.50
N PRO A 285 0.42 -14.99 15.84
CA PRO A 285 1.10 -15.68 16.95
C PRO A 285 2.60 -15.90 16.73
N GLY A 286 3.08 -15.72 15.50
CA GLY A 286 4.48 -15.60 15.14
C GLY A 286 4.77 -14.21 14.55
N ARG A 287 5.41 -14.18 13.38
CA ARG A 287 5.75 -12.94 12.67
C ARG A 287 4.63 -12.52 11.72
N GLY A 288 4.49 -11.22 11.48
CA GLY A 288 3.53 -10.72 10.48
C GLY A 288 3.94 -11.17 9.07
N PHE A 289 5.16 -10.79 8.68
CA PHE A 289 5.78 -11.15 7.41
C PHE A 289 7.13 -11.83 7.68
N SER A 290 7.31 -13.09 7.28
CA SER A 290 8.49 -13.90 7.62
C SER A 290 9.16 -14.47 6.37
N PHE A 291 10.18 -13.79 5.87
CA PHE A 291 10.88 -14.15 4.65
C PHE A 291 12.27 -14.70 4.98
N MET A 292 12.40 -16.03 5.05
CA MET A 292 13.69 -16.67 5.33
C MET A 292 14.69 -16.44 4.19
N ARG A 293 14.24 -16.57 2.94
CA ARG A 293 14.97 -16.22 1.73
C ARG A 293 14.06 -15.55 0.71
N GLY A 294 14.64 -14.76 -0.19
CA GLY A 294 13.85 -14.10 -1.22
C GLY A 294 14.62 -13.03 -1.97
N SER A 295 14.23 -12.78 -3.23
CA SER A 295 14.82 -11.71 -4.00
C SER A 295 13.85 -11.11 -5.00
N ARG A 296 14.09 -9.85 -5.39
CA ARG A 296 13.28 -9.09 -6.37
C ARG A 296 11.81 -9.03 -5.96
N LEU A 297 11.57 -8.84 -4.67
CA LEU A 297 10.25 -8.63 -4.08
C LEU A 297 10.00 -7.14 -3.86
N THR A 298 8.76 -6.73 -4.04
CA THR A 298 8.26 -5.40 -3.67
C THR A 298 7.24 -5.53 -2.56
N PHE A 299 7.44 -4.80 -1.49
CA PHE A 299 6.50 -4.65 -0.39
C PHE A 299 6.06 -3.20 -0.36
N ARG A 300 4.75 -2.94 -0.52
CA ARG A 300 4.24 -1.56 -0.57
C ARG A 300 2.99 -1.41 0.29
N ASN A 301 2.95 -0.39 1.15
CA ASN A 301 1.73 -0.04 1.90
C ASN A 301 1.15 -1.24 2.67
N LEU A 302 1.99 -1.90 3.47
CA LEU A 302 1.61 -3.05 4.30
C LEU A 302 1.71 -2.71 5.77
N GLN A 303 0.87 -3.34 6.59
CA GLN A 303 0.90 -3.18 8.04
C GLN A 303 1.13 -4.52 8.75
N ALA A 304 1.99 -4.52 9.77
CA ALA A 304 2.11 -5.60 10.75
C ALA A 304 1.81 -5.06 12.14
N TYR A 305 0.74 -5.55 12.76
CA TYR A 305 0.19 -5.01 13.99
C TYR A 305 0.00 -6.10 15.05
N GLN A 306 0.51 -5.86 16.26
CA GLN A 306 0.36 -6.77 17.42
C GLN A 306 0.83 -8.22 17.16
N CYS A 307 1.85 -8.41 16.33
CA CYS A 307 2.45 -9.73 16.16
C CYS A 307 3.25 -10.11 17.42
N VAL A 308 3.24 -11.39 17.79
CA VAL A 308 4.04 -11.91 18.92
C VAL A 308 5.54 -11.93 18.57
N GLY A 309 5.86 -12.14 17.30
CA GLY A 309 7.22 -12.05 16.76
C GLY A 309 7.54 -10.66 16.20
N ASP A 310 8.47 -10.62 15.25
CA ASP A 310 8.76 -9.41 14.48
C ASP A 310 7.58 -9.04 13.56
N GLY A 311 7.37 -7.74 13.32
CA GLY A 311 6.40 -7.28 12.32
C GLY A 311 6.81 -7.75 10.92
N PHE A 312 8.01 -7.35 10.49
CA PHE A 312 8.62 -7.80 9.24
C PHE A 312 9.98 -8.44 9.52
N PHE A 313 10.19 -9.66 9.05
CA PHE A 313 11.45 -10.37 9.16
C PHE A 313 11.99 -10.73 7.77
N PHE A 314 13.27 -10.44 7.57
CA PHE A 314 14.03 -10.77 6.38
C PHE A 314 15.33 -11.48 6.78
N GLY A 315 15.38 -12.77 6.49
CA GLY A 315 16.53 -13.66 6.69
C GLY A 315 17.64 -13.36 5.67
N ASN A 316 17.94 -14.29 4.77
CA ASN A 316 18.90 -14.07 3.67
C ASN A 316 18.16 -13.67 2.39
N CYS A 317 17.76 -12.39 2.33
CA CYS A 317 17.05 -11.81 1.20
C CYS A 317 17.94 -10.81 0.45
N PHE A 318 17.70 -10.54 -0.84
CA PHE A 318 18.48 -9.56 -1.60
C PHE A 318 17.70 -8.93 -2.75
N VAL A 319 18.04 -7.70 -3.14
CA VAL A 319 17.38 -6.96 -4.23
C VAL A 319 15.88 -6.79 -3.94
N ASN A 320 15.52 -6.21 -2.80
CA ASN A 320 14.13 -6.03 -2.39
C ASN A 320 13.82 -4.56 -2.09
N THR A 321 12.58 -4.17 -2.36
CA THR A 321 12.07 -2.82 -2.08
C THR A 321 10.99 -2.88 -1.00
N LEU A 322 11.15 -2.06 0.03
CA LEU A 322 10.21 -1.87 1.13
C LEU A 322 9.76 -0.40 1.10
N GLU A 323 8.49 -0.16 0.82
CA GLU A 323 7.94 1.19 0.66
C GLU A 323 6.68 1.34 1.52
N LYS A 324 6.62 2.37 2.37
CA LYS A 324 5.40 2.69 3.16
C LYS A 324 4.93 1.53 4.03
N LEU A 325 5.84 0.80 4.64
CA LEU A 325 5.50 -0.31 5.54
C LEU A 325 5.34 0.21 6.97
N THR A 326 4.37 -0.33 7.70
CA THR A 326 4.04 0.08 9.07
C THR A 326 4.13 -1.11 10.02
N ALA A 327 5.00 -1.04 11.04
CA ALA A 327 5.18 -2.09 12.04
C ALA A 327 4.89 -1.55 13.45
N VAL A 328 3.75 -1.94 14.03
CA VAL A 328 3.22 -1.29 15.24
C VAL A 328 2.90 -2.31 16.34
N ASN A 329 3.36 -2.01 17.56
CA ASN A 329 3.05 -2.76 18.79
C ASN A 329 3.37 -4.26 18.73
N ASN A 330 4.41 -4.66 17.98
CA ASN A 330 4.83 -6.05 17.93
C ASN A 330 5.69 -6.40 19.16
N SER A 331 5.58 -7.63 19.67
CA SER A 331 6.39 -8.10 20.81
C SER A 331 7.85 -8.39 20.42
N GLY A 332 8.15 -8.52 19.13
CA GLY A 332 9.50 -8.54 18.58
C GLY A 332 9.98 -7.15 18.14
N ASN A 333 10.73 -7.12 17.03
CA ASN A 333 11.16 -5.88 16.37
C ASN A 333 10.10 -5.40 15.36
N GLY A 334 10.15 -4.12 14.98
CA GLY A 334 9.33 -3.63 13.88
C GLY A 334 9.77 -4.26 12.55
N PHE A 335 11.02 -4.00 12.18
CA PHE A 335 11.68 -4.55 11.00
C PHE A 335 12.96 -5.27 11.42
N ASN A 336 13.09 -6.54 11.06
CA ASN A 336 14.23 -7.37 11.38
C ASN A 336 14.90 -7.87 10.10
N LEU A 337 15.81 -7.07 9.54
CA LEU A 337 16.72 -7.49 8.47
C LEU A 337 17.92 -8.13 9.16
N SER A 338 17.78 -9.40 9.56
CA SER A 338 18.56 -10.04 10.62
C SER A 338 20.08 -9.77 10.58
N ASN A 339 20.66 -9.44 11.73
CA ASN A 339 22.11 -9.34 11.92
C ASN A 339 22.73 -10.69 12.33
N LEU A 340 21.92 -11.72 12.55
CA LEU A 340 22.34 -13.07 12.92
C LEU A 340 22.18 -14.03 11.74
N PRO A 341 23.08 -15.03 11.61
CA PRO A 341 22.92 -16.09 10.63
C PRO A 341 21.55 -16.76 10.76
N VAL A 342 20.94 -17.04 9.62
CA VAL A 342 19.78 -17.93 9.55
C VAL A 342 20.30 -19.37 9.55
N SER A 343 19.53 -20.29 10.17
CA SER A 343 19.93 -21.70 10.34
C SER A 343 20.49 -22.31 9.05
N GLY A 344 21.69 -22.90 9.12
CA GLY A 344 22.32 -23.63 8.02
C GLY A 344 23.20 -22.80 7.09
N GLU A 345 23.37 -21.48 7.29
CA GLU A 345 24.22 -20.63 6.45
C GLU A 345 25.58 -20.31 7.08
N THR A 346 26.66 -20.54 6.31
CA THR A 346 28.04 -20.21 6.68
C THR A 346 28.52 -18.86 6.16
N THR A 347 27.86 -18.31 5.13
CA THR A 347 28.05 -16.96 4.59
C THR A 347 26.70 -16.27 4.51
N TYR A 348 26.52 -15.19 5.27
CA TYR A 348 25.22 -14.55 5.48
C TYR A 348 25.32 -13.03 5.23
N GLU A 349 24.96 -12.61 4.01
CA GLU A 349 25.00 -11.20 3.60
C GLU A 349 23.79 -10.88 2.71
N LYS A 350 23.10 -9.78 3.05
CA LYS A 350 21.99 -9.23 2.26
C LYS A 350 22.51 -8.11 1.37
N THR A 351 22.05 -8.07 0.13
CA THR A 351 22.46 -7.04 -0.85
C THR A 351 21.27 -6.27 -1.39
N SER A 352 21.46 -4.99 -1.69
CA SER A 352 20.53 -4.17 -2.47
C SER A 352 19.12 -4.07 -1.87
N PHE A 353 19.03 -3.80 -0.56
CA PHE A 353 17.75 -3.41 0.05
C PHE A 353 17.51 -1.92 -0.15
N ASN A 354 16.31 -1.57 -0.58
CA ASN A 354 15.82 -0.20 -0.60
C ASN A 354 14.64 -0.07 0.36
N VAL A 355 14.80 0.69 1.45
CA VAL A 355 13.76 0.90 2.47
C VAL A 355 13.39 2.37 2.47
N SER A 356 12.11 2.68 2.27
CA SER A 356 11.66 4.06 2.09
C SER A 356 10.31 4.32 2.74
N ASN A 357 10.20 5.44 3.47
CA ASN A 357 8.94 5.91 4.06
C ASN A 357 8.26 4.90 4.98
N CYS A 358 9.02 4.03 5.64
CA CYS A 358 8.49 3.04 6.58
C CYS A 358 8.36 3.63 7.99
N TYR A 359 7.50 3.04 8.81
CA TYR A 359 7.28 3.44 10.19
C TYR A 359 7.31 2.24 11.15
N ALA A 360 8.13 2.31 12.20
CA ALA A 360 8.17 1.33 13.29
C ALA A 360 7.81 2.01 14.62
N SER A 361 6.75 1.57 15.30
CA SER A 361 6.31 2.23 16.53
C SER A 361 5.83 1.28 17.62
N GLY A 362 6.24 1.55 18.87
CA GLY A 362 5.75 0.83 20.04
C GLY A 362 6.14 -0.65 20.11
N ASN A 363 7.14 -1.08 19.33
CA ASN A 363 7.59 -2.48 19.34
C ASN A 363 8.40 -2.75 20.63
N SER A 364 8.25 -3.93 21.23
CA SER A 364 8.92 -4.25 22.50
C SER A 364 10.45 -4.37 22.38
N SER A 365 10.98 -4.59 21.17
CA SER A 365 12.42 -4.60 20.88
C SER A 365 12.85 -3.36 20.09
N SER A 366 13.65 -3.48 19.02
CA SER A 366 14.09 -2.33 18.23
C SER A 366 13.08 -2.00 17.11
N GLY A 367 13.04 -0.74 16.68
CA GLY A 367 12.25 -0.35 15.51
C GLY A 367 12.77 -1.04 14.24
N TYR A 368 14.07 -0.90 13.98
CA TYR A 368 14.76 -1.52 12.85
C TYR A 368 16.02 -2.24 13.31
N ILE A 369 16.20 -3.49 12.89
CA ILE A 369 17.49 -4.18 12.82
C ILE A 369 17.91 -4.16 11.35
N LEU A 370 19.03 -3.48 11.07
CA LEU A 370 19.64 -3.32 9.75
C LEU A 370 20.95 -4.11 9.71
N GLY A 371 20.81 -5.44 9.69
CA GLY A 371 21.89 -6.38 9.85
C GLY A 371 22.41 -6.97 8.55
N ASN A 372 23.74 -7.13 8.45
CA ASN A 372 24.41 -7.77 7.31
C ASN A 372 24.04 -7.16 5.94
N LEU A 373 23.95 -5.83 5.84
CA LEU A 373 23.48 -5.13 4.64
C LEU A 373 24.63 -4.57 3.79
N ASN A 374 24.52 -4.78 2.48
CA ASN A 374 25.51 -4.37 1.48
C ASN A 374 24.82 -3.69 0.29
N TYR A 375 25.37 -2.56 -0.17
CA TYR A 375 24.80 -1.75 -1.26
C TYR A 375 23.33 -1.37 -1.01
N SER A 376 23.00 -1.07 0.24
CA SER A 376 21.62 -0.84 0.67
C SER A 376 21.37 0.61 1.08
N PHE A 377 20.11 1.03 0.98
CA PHE A 377 19.67 2.39 1.23
C PHE A 377 18.40 2.40 2.10
N VAL A 378 18.38 3.29 3.09
CA VAL A 378 17.21 3.55 3.95
C VAL A 378 16.93 5.04 3.91
N SER A 379 15.69 5.44 3.61
CA SER A 379 15.33 6.84 3.46
C SER A 379 13.99 7.21 4.06
N GLY A 380 13.93 8.36 4.72
CA GLY A 380 12.67 8.95 5.21
C GLY A 380 11.85 8.02 6.11
N CYS A 381 12.50 7.15 6.88
CA CYS A 381 11.83 6.21 7.79
C CYS A 381 11.71 6.82 9.20
N ALA A 382 10.76 6.33 9.99
CA ALA A 382 10.55 6.78 11.37
C ALA A 382 10.53 5.59 12.35
N ALA A 383 11.14 5.76 13.53
CA ALA A 383 11.24 4.73 14.56
C ALA A 383 10.93 5.29 15.95
N ASP A 384 9.73 5.04 16.46
CA ASP A 384 9.23 5.74 17.65
C ASP A 384 8.86 4.79 18.80
N ALA A 385 9.14 5.22 20.03
CA ALA A 385 8.67 4.56 21.25
C ALA A 385 8.99 3.05 21.34
N ASN A 386 10.06 2.58 20.69
CA ASN A 386 10.44 1.17 20.73
C ASN A 386 11.21 0.85 22.01
N GLY A 387 11.07 -0.40 22.49
CA GLY A 387 11.62 -0.89 23.75
C GLY A 387 13.15 -0.96 23.82
N LEU A 388 13.84 -0.85 22.67
CA LEU A 388 15.29 -0.78 22.56
C LEU A 388 15.72 0.43 21.72
N TYR A 389 16.34 0.21 20.56
CA TYR A 389 16.85 1.26 19.67
C TYR A 389 15.80 1.63 18.62
N GLY A 390 15.89 2.86 18.09
CA GLY A 390 15.16 3.19 16.86
C GLY A 390 15.70 2.37 15.68
N TYR A 391 17.00 2.49 15.43
CA TYR A 391 17.74 1.74 14.41
C TYR A 391 18.97 1.06 15.02
N LEU A 392 19.11 -0.25 14.80
CA LEU A 392 20.27 -1.05 15.18
C LEU A 392 20.95 -1.62 13.93
N ILE A 393 22.15 -1.15 13.63
CA ILE A 393 23.00 -1.63 12.53
C ILE A 393 24.05 -2.57 13.10
N GLY A 394 24.21 -3.77 12.52
CA GLY A 394 25.13 -4.80 13.06
C GLY A 394 25.51 -5.89 12.06
N GLY A 395 26.44 -6.77 12.45
CA GLY A 395 26.94 -7.86 11.60
C GLY A 395 28.00 -7.41 10.59
N VAL A 396 27.95 -7.94 9.37
CA VAL A 396 28.84 -7.61 8.25
C VAL A 396 28.14 -6.67 7.28
N CYS A 397 28.41 -5.37 7.41
CA CYS A 397 27.87 -4.34 6.52
C CYS A 397 29.01 -3.69 5.74
N ASN A 398 28.95 -3.68 4.41
CA ASN A 398 29.99 -3.08 3.55
C ASN A 398 29.50 -1.88 2.71
N GLY A 399 28.27 -1.42 2.91
CA GLY A 399 27.71 -0.28 2.20
C GLY A 399 26.25 -0.05 2.54
N LEU A 400 25.99 0.78 3.54
CA LEU A 400 24.65 1.15 3.98
C LEU A 400 24.58 2.67 4.14
N SER A 401 23.62 3.31 3.48
CA SER A 401 23.34 4.73 3.72
C SER A 401 21.94 4.88 4.30
N VAL A 402 21.83 5.58 5.43
CA VAL A 402 20.58 5.95 6.08
C VAL A 402 20.43 7.46 5.96
N GLU A 403 19.38 7.93 5.31
CA GLU A 403 19.23 9.34 4.94
C GLU A 403 17.84 9.89 5.29
N GLY A 404 17.80 11.02 6.00
CA GLY A 404 16.53 11.70 6.29
C GLY A 404 15.59 10.91 7.21
N SER A 405 16.11 9.93 7.95
CA SER A 405 15.32 9.11 8.88
C SER A 405 15.30 9.70 10.29
N GLY A 406 14.16 9.53 10.98
CA GLY A 406 13.93 10.01 12.34
C GLY A 406 13.78 8.88 13.34
N ALA A 407 14.16 9.12 14.60
CA ALA A 407 13.89 8.23 15.71
C ALA A 407 13.47 9.01 16.96
N GLU A 408 12.36 8.64 17.59
CA GLU A 408 11.82 9.39 18.71
C GLU A 408 11.44 8.52 19.92
N SER A 409 11.73 8.99 21.14
CA SER A 409 11.24 8.37 22.38
C SER A 409 11.58 6.89 22.58
N ASN A 410 12.61 6.37 21.91
CA ASN A 410 13.04 4.98 22.09
C ASN A 410 13.71 4.82 23.47
N GLN A 411 13.65 3.61 24.04
CA GLN A 411 14.21 3.37 25.37
C GLN A 411 15.74 3.42 25.40
N ARG A 412 16.40 3.25 24.26
CA ARG A 412 17.84 3.47 24.03
C ARG A 412 18.04 4.52 22.93
N SER A 413 19.25 4.61 22.37
CA SER A 413 19.58 5.58 21.31
C SER A 413 18.64 5.49 20.11
N GLY A 414 18.44 6.64 19.45
CA GLY A 414 17.74 6.68 18.17
C GLY A 414 18.43 5.80 17.13
N PHE A 415 19.76 5.89 17.04
CA PHE A 415 20.58 5.11 16.13
C PHE A 415 21.71 4.41 16.89
N ALA A 416 21.98 3.16 16.54
CA ALA A 416 23.05 2.36 17.10
C ALA A 416 23.78 1.58 16.01
N VAL A 417 25.11 1.56 16.06
CA VAL A 417 25.97 0.74 15.21
C VAL A 417 26.85 -0.11 16.12
N ILE A 418 26.53 -1.39 16.22
CA ILE A 418 27.08 -2.27 17.25
C ILE A 418 27.58 -3.55 16.60
N SER A 419 28.84 -3.90 16.89
CA SER A 419 29.27 -5.30 16.74
C SER A 419 29.04 -6.08 18.03
N ASN A 420 28.59 -7.33 17.88
CA ASN A 420 28.36 -8.26 18.98
C ASN A 420 29.52 -9.25 19.11
N ILE A 421 30.17 -9.63 18.00
CA ILE A 421 31.23 -10.63 17.97
C ILE A 421 32.49 -10.11 17.27
N ALA A 422 33.62 -10.75 17.53
CA ALA A 422 34.94 -10.34 17.01
C ALA A 422 35.04 -10.40 15.47
N THR A 423 34.21 -11.20 14.81
CA THR A 423 34.20 -11.36 13.34
C THR A 423 33.30 -10.35 12.63
N ASP A 424 32.55 -9.53 13.36
CA ASP A 424 31.73 -8.48 12.76
C ASP A 424 32.64 -7.43 12.09
N ASN A 425 32.19 -6.97 10.92
CA ASN A 425 32.92 -5.99 10.13
C ASN A 425 31.93 -5.00 9.52
N ILE A 426 31.73 -3.89 10.22
CA ILE A 426 30.82 -2.83 9.84
C ILE A 426 31.64 -1.69 9.24
N ARG A 427 31.48 -1.44 7.95
CA ARG A 427 32.18 -0.41 7.20
C ARG A 427 31.33 0.12 6.05
N GLY A 428 31.63 1.33 5.57
CA GLY A 428 30.82 1.96 4.54
C GLY A 428 29.40 2.31 5.01
N VAL A 429 29.20 2.48 6.32
CA VAL A 429 27.94 2.96 6.89
C VAL A 429 27.97 4.48 6.94
N SER A 430 26.98 5.13 6.33
CA SER A 430 26.79 6.59 6.37
C SER A 430 25.40 6.91 6.92
N LEU A 431 25.35 7.80 7.91
CA LEU A 431 24.14 8.35 8.50
C LEU A 431 24.09 9.83 8.13
N LYS A 432 23.08 10.22 7.35
CA LYS A 432 22.98 11.56 6.75
C LYS A 432 21.64 12.20 7.05
N ASN A 433 21.65 13.46 7.47
CA ASN A 433 20.43 14.23 7.70
C ASN A 433 19.43 13.49 8.63
N ILE A 434 19.95 12.71 9.58
CA ILE A 434 19.12 11.93 10.51
C ILE A 434 18.71 12.78 11.70
N SER A 435 17.54 12.52 12.28
CA SER A 435 17.03 13.26 13.43
C SER A 435 16.74 12.34 14.61
N ALA A 436 17.08 12.78 15.82
CA ALA A 436 16.78 12.06 17.06
C ALA A 436 16.16 12.98 18.10
N TYR A 437 14.95 12.64 18.56
CA TYR A 437 14.26 13.39 19.60
C TYR A 437 13.95 12.50 20.81
N ARG A 438 14.29 12.97 22.01
CA ARG A 438 13.84 12.36 23.27
C ARG A 438 14.14 10.85 23.40
N ASN A 439 15.22 10.34 22.81
CA ASN A 439 15.62 8.94 22.94
C ASN A 439 16.36 8.68 24.26
N ASN A 440 16.74 7.42 24.50
CA ASN A 440 17.27 6.96 25.79
C ASN A 440 16.27 7.18 26.94
N MET A 441 14.99 6.88 26.69
CA MET A 441 13.93 7.00 27.69
C MET A 441 14.13 6.06 28.89
N GLY A 442 14.87 4.95 28.73
CA GLY A 442 15.25 4.05 29.81
C GLY A 442 16.39 4.58 30.68
N ASN A 443 17.02 5.70 30.32
CA ASN A 443 18.14 6.35 31.01
C ASN A 443 19.27 5.39 31.41
N ALA A 444 19.65 4.49 30.51
CA ALA A 444 20.64 3.44 30.76
C ALA A 444 22.05 3.80 30.24
N GLY A 445 22.37 5.10 30.19
CA GLY A 445 23.67 5.60 29.73
C GLY A 445 23.88 5.58 28.21
N TYR A 446 22.82 5.38 27.43
CA TYR A 446 22.86 5.47 25.98
C TYR A 446 22.79 6.95 25.52
N PRO A 447 23.45 7.31 24.42
CA PRO A 447 23.33 8.64 23.84
C PRO A 447 21.95 8.86 23.22
N ASN A 448 21.51 10.12 23.09
CA ASN A 448 20.23 10.44 22.44
C ASN A 448 20.25 10.06 20.94
N LEU A 449 21.27 10.49 20.20
CA LEU A 449 21.33 10.31 18.75
C LEU A 449 22.02 9.00 18.35
N LEU A 450 23.34 8.87 18.55
CA LEU A 450 24.14 7.79 17.96
C LEU A 450 25.03 7.08 18.97
N PHE A 451 24.84 5.76 19.11
CA PHE A 451 25.78 4.89 19.81
C PHE A 451 26.61 4.04 18.85
N VAL A 452 27.93 4.13 18.91
CA VAL A 452 28.85 3.29 18.13
C VAL A 452 29.66 2.41 19.08
N GLN A 453 29.58 1.09 18.91
CA GLN A 453 30.27 0.15 19.78
C GLN A 453 30.98 -0.93 18.98
N SER A 454 32.23 -1.24 19.35
CA SER A 454 32.94 -2.43 18.86
C SER A 454 33.28 -3.42 19.98
N THR A 455 32.91 -4.68 19.81
CA THR A 455 33.55 -5.80 20.52
C THR A 455 35.02 -5.95 20.10
N ALA A 456 35.88 -6.40 21.01
CA ALA A 456 37.31 -6.59 20.72
C ALA A 456 37.53 -7.50 19.50
N GLY A 457 38.41 -7.07 18.59
CA GLY A 457 38.71 -7.77 17.32
C GLY A 457 37.80 -7.37 16.14
N ALA A 458 36.61 -6.81 16.42
CA ALA A 458 35.71 -6.33 15.38
C ALA A 458 36.14 -4.96 14.83
N SER A 459 35.68 -4.62 13.63
CA SER A 459 35.85 -3.29 13.02
C SER A 459 34.49 -2.62 12.85
N VAL A 460 34.32 -1.41 13.40
CA VAL A 460 33.09 -0.62 13.25
C VAL A 460 33.45 0.79 12.79
N LYS A 461 33.09 1.14 11.54
CA LYS A 461 33.41 2.42 10.91
C LYS A 461 32.15 3.08 10.36
N VAL A 462 31.82 4.25 10.90
CA VAL A 462 30.58 4.98 10.60
C VAL A 462 30.91 6.41 10.22
N LYS A 463 30.12 7.01 9.32
CA LYS A 463 30.14 8.45 9.01
C LYS A 463 28.82 9.09 9.43
N LEU A 464 28.87 10.25 10.08
CA LEU A 464 27.70 11.01 10.53
C LEU A 464 27.75 12.45 9.98
N GLU A 465 26.73 12.85 9.22
CA GLU A 465 26.66 14.13 8.50
C GLU A 465 25.25 14.76 8.60
N GLY A 466 25.18 16.07 8.86
CA GLY A 466 23.93 16.83 8.87
C GLY A 466 22.87 16.35 9.88
N ALA A 467 23.28 15.60 10.91
CA ALA A 467 22.37 15.01 11.88
C ALA A 467 21.95 16.03 12.95
N VAL A 468 20.72 15.90 13.44
CA VAL A 468 20.16 16.75 14.49
C VAL A 468 19.78 15.91 15.70
N SER A 469 20.30 16.29 16.86
CA SER A 469 19.92 15.71 18.15
C SER A 469 19.12 16.72 18.96
N THR A 470 17.96 16.31 19.46
CA THR A 470 17.11 17.09 20.36
C THR A 470 16.81 16.28 21.63
N PRO A 471 17.75 16.24 22.60
CA PRO A 471 17.58 15.52 23.85
C PRO A 471 16.41 16.07 24.67
N SER A 472 15.62 15.19 25.27
CA SER A 472 14.48 15.54 26.10
C SER A 472 14.11 14.36 27.01
N GLY A 473 13.31 14.60 28.05
CA GLY A 473 12.85 13.56 28.98
C GLY A 473 13.98 12.99 29.85
N ALA A 474 13.84 11.71 30.21
CA ALA A 474 14.72 11.05 31.19
C ALA A 474 16.19 10.94 30.73
N GLY A 475 16.43 10.86 29.42
CA GLY A 475 17.77 10.80 28.82
C GLY A 475 18.36 12.17 28.48
N SER A 476 17.70 13.28 28.81
CA SER A 476 18.11 14.64 28.37
C SER A 476 19.51 15.08 28.80
N GLY A 477 20.11 14.45 29.83
CA GLY A 477 21.47 14.73 30.29
C GLY A 477 22.57 13.88 29.67
N THR A 478 22.25 12.90 28.80
CA THR A 478 23.28 12.07 28.15
C THR A 478 23.84 12.75 26.90
N VAL A 479 25.09 12.41 26.57
CA VAL A 479 25.74 12.90 25.33
C VAL A 479 24.92 12.52 24.09
N ASP A 480 25.03 13.28 23.00
CA ASP A 480 24.30 12.96 21.77
C ASP A 480 24.95 11.82 20.99
N VAL A 481 26.26 11.70 21.09
CA VAL A 481 27.04 10.67 20.40
C VAL A 481 28.02 10.03 21.36
N LYS A 482 28.08 8.69 21.34
CA LYS A 482 29.02 7.92 22.16
C LYS A 482 29.72 6.86 21.31
N VAL A 483 31.06 6.84 21.35
CA VAL A 483 31.90 5.86 20.62
C VAL A 483 32.71 5.03 21.61
N SER A 484 32.54 3.70 21.58
CA SER A 484 33.10 2.79 22.57
C SER A 484 33.76 1.56 21.93
N GLY A 485 34.95 1.19 22.40
CA GLY A 485 35.68 -0.01 21.99
C GLY A 485 36.78 0.25 20.96
N SER A 486 37.84 -0.58 21.01
CA SER A 486 39.10 -0.35 20.29
C SER A 486 39.02 -0.42 18.76
N GLY A 487 37.98 -1.08 18.23
CA GLY A 487 37.67 -1.18 16.80
C GLY A 487 36.64 -0.18 16.30
N ALA A 488 36.06 0.65 17.18
CA ALA A 488 35.03 1.63 16.85
C ALA A 488 35.66 2.94 16.37
N ARG A 489 35.23 3.41 15.19
CA ARG A 489 35.65 4.65 14.55
C ARG A 489 34.44 5.40 14.02
N LEU A 490 34.37 6.69 14.32
CA LEU A 490 33.35 7.57 13.80
C LEU A 490 33.99 8.72 13.03
N LYS A 491 33.54 8.95 11.79
CA LYS A 491 33.79 10.17 11.04
C LYS A 491 32.66 11.15 11.30
N LEU A 492 32.97 12.26 11.95
CA LEU A 492 32.00 13.26 12.36
C LEU A 492 32.18 14.54 11.54
N SER A 493 31.12 14.97 10.82
CA SER A 493 31.08 16.29 10.18
C SER A 493 30.70 17.38 11.19
N ARG A 494 31.08 18.64 10.91
CA ARG A 494 30.71 19.80 11.75
C ARG A 494 29.27 20.27 11.58
N GLN A 495 28.59 19.88 10.50
CA GLN A 495 27.20 20.26 10.24
C GLN A 495 26.18 19.54 11.13
N ASN A 496 26.64 18.69 12.07
CA ASN A 496 25.77 18.02 13.01
C ASN A 496 25.39 18.95 14.18
N GLU A 497 24.11 19.02 14.53
CA GLU A 497 23.61 19.77 15.69
C GLU A 497 23.53 18.84 16.92
N LEU A 498 24.55 18.90 17.77
CA LEU A 498 24.74 18.02 18.93
C LEU A 498 24.84 18.85 20.24
N PRO A 499 23.70 19.29 20.83
CA PRO A 499 23.68 20.19 21.99
C PRO A 499 24.35 19.62 23.25
N ASN A 500 24.28 18.31 23.48
CA ASN A 500 24.95 17.61 24.58
C ASN A 500 26.33 17.05 24.19
N GLY A 501 26.77 17.29 22.95
CA GLY A 501 28.11 16.94 22.47
C GLY A 501 28.34 15.44 22.26
N TRP A 502 29.61 15.03 22.40
CA TRP A 502 30.08 13.68 22.07
C TRP A 502 31.19 13.22 23.01
N SER A 503 31.39 11.90 23.13
CA SER A 503 32.48 11.31 23.93
C SER A 503 33.06 10.02 23.32
N THR A 504 34.32 9.73 23.67
CA THR A 504 35.01 8.46 23.37
C THR A 504 35.40 7.73 24.65
N GLU A 505 35.32 6.40 24.66
CA GLU A 505 35.78 5.56 25.78
C GLU A 505 36.38 4.24 25.28
N LEU A 506 37.10 3.53 26.14
CA LEU A 506 37.59 2.16 25.89
C LEU A 506 38.35 1.99 24.55
N GLY A 507 39.14 2.99 24.16
CA GLY A 507 39.93 2.98 22.91
C GLY A 507 39.15 3.32 21.63
N GLY A 508 37.91 3.81 21.75
CA GLY A 508 37.17 4.41 20.64
C GLY A 508 37.83 5.70 20.16
N TYR A 509 37.62 6.07 18.89
CA TYR A 509 38.27 7.24 18.28
C TYR A 509 37.34 7.94 17.28
N ILE A 510 37.34 9.27 17.31
CA ILE A 510 36.59 10.10 16.36
C ILE A 510 37.56 10.79 15.40
N GLU A 511 37.35 10.59 14.11
CA GLU A 511 38.03 11.28 13.01
C GLU A 511 37.17 12.49 12.59
N PHE A 512 37.70 13.71 12.73
CA PHE A 512 36.98 14.90 12.33
C PHE A 512 37.17 15.19 10.85
N LEU A 513 36.05 15.46 10.17
CA LEU A 513 36.09 16.10 8.88
C LEU A 513 36.13 17.61 9.13
N HIS A 514 37.26 18.24 8.81
CA HIS A 514 37.42 19.69 8.91
C HIS A 514 36.64 20.35 7.76
N ASP A 515 35.38 20.68 8.02
CA ASP A 515 34.57 21.52 7.13
C ASP A 515 34.81 23.01 7.49
N GLY A 516 35.07 23.86 6.50
CA GLY A 516 35.69 25.19 6.64
C GLY A 516 34.96 26.24 7.50
N VAL A 517 35.70 27.33 7.77
CA VAL A 517 35.37 28.66 8.33
C VAL A 517 34.03 28.81 9.10
N HIS A 518 34.12 28.92 10.42
CA HIS A 518 33.02 29.37 11.30
C HIS A 518 32.85 30.89 11.24
N LEU A 519 31.66 31.39 10.87
CA LEU A 519 31.35 32.82 10.84
C LEU A 519 30.60 33.27 12.11
N ILE A 520 31.16 34.21 12.86
CA ILE A 520 30.65 34.65 14.18
C ILE A 520 30.54 36.19 14.21
N ASN A 521 29.36 36.74 14.55
CA ASN A 521 29.17 38.17 14.80
C ASN A 521 29.40 38.51 16.28
N ARG A 522 30.17 39.57 16.56
CA ARG A 522 30.25 40.21 17.88
C ARG A 522 30.15 41.73 17.76
N ASN A 523 29.29 42.34 18.56
CA ASN A 523 29.39 43.76 18.85
C ASN A 523 30.49 43.99 19.90
N VAL A 524 31.50 44.77 19.55
CA VAL A 524 32.68 45.02 20.38
C VAL A 524 32.69 46.47 20.84
N ILE A 525 32.74 46.66 22.15
CA ILE A 525 32.95 47.95 22.82
C ILE A 525 34.41 48.07 23.30
N PRO A 526 34.93 49.30 23.49
CA PRO A 526 36.34 49.51 23.82
C PRO A 526 36.77 48.78 25.09
N SER A 527 37.98 48.25 25.08
CA SER A 527 38.63 47.61 26.23
C SER A 527 37.87 46.43 26.85
N THR A 528 36.85 45.90 26.18
CA THR A 528 36.04 44.78 26.67
C THR A 528 36.39 43.52 25.89
N ALA A 529 36.89 42.50 26.59
CA ALA A 529 37.19 41.21 26.00
C ALA A 529 35.88 40.48 25.61
N VAL A 530 35.86 39.85 24.43
CA VAL A 530 34.70 39.11 23.92
C VAL A 530 35.08 37.67 23.61
N ALA A 531 34.21 36.73 24.01
CA ALA A 531 34.35 35.33 23.62
C ALA A 531 33.99 35.16 22.14
N VAL A 532 34.94 34.69 21.34
CA VAL A 532 34.75 34.44 19.90
C VAL A 532 34.08 33.08 19.73
N CYS A 533 34.76 32.01 20.13
CA CYS A 533 34.26 30.64 20.04
C CYS A 533 34.63 29.84 21.30
N ASN A 534 33.89 28.76 21.53
CA ASN A 534 34.30 27.71 22.46
C ASN A 534 35.32 26.79 21.77
N LEU A 535 36.19 26.18 22.57
CA LEU A 535 37.24 25.26 22.15
C LEU A 535 37.13 23.96 22.93
N LYS A 536 37.39 22.83 22.27
CA LYS A 536 37.58 21.54 22.93
C LYS A 536 38.43 20.63 22.07
N SER A 537 38.79 19.47 22.59
CA SER A 537 39.50 18.47 21.81
C SER A 537 38.60 17.85 20.76
N THR A 538 39.18 17.35 19.67
CA THR A 538 38.43 16.53 18.71
C THR A 538 37.74 15.36 19.42
N GLN A 539 38.34 14.79 20.46
CA GLN A 539 37.74 13.69 21.22
C GLN A 539 36.69 14.12 22.26
N GLY A 540 36.30 15.41 22.30
CA GLY A 540 35.27 15.94 23.21
C GLY A 540 35.78 16.34 24.60
N GLY A 541 37.09 16.19 24.84
CA GLY A 541 37.73 16.59 26.09
C GLY A 541 37.88 18.11 26.20
N VAL A 542 37.62 18.65 27.39
CA VAL A 542 37.82 20.08 27.72
C VAL A 542 39.04 20.30 28.61
N THR A 543 39.76 19.25 28.95
CA THR A 543 40.96 19.25 29.79
C THR A 543 42.23 19.45 28.99
N ASP A 544 42.26 18.90 27.78
CA ASP A 544 43.46 18.78 26.96
C ASP A 544 43.11 18.84 25.47
N TYR A 545 43.72 19.79 24.76
CA TYR A 545 43.61 19.94 23.31
C TYR A 545 44.74 20.79 22.76
N ALA A 546 45.16 20.52 21.52
CA ALA A 546 46.19 21.29 20.85
C ALA A 546 45.92 21.38 19.35
N GLY A 547 46.33 22.48 18.74
CA GLY A 547 46.20 22.69 17.30
C GLY A 547 46.35 24.15 16.91
N ASN A 548 45.83 24.48 15.73
CA ASN A 548 45.96 25.78 15.09
C ASN A 548 44.58 26.39 14.83
N LEU A 549 44.47 27.71 14.97
CA LEU A 549 43.32 28.51 14.56
C LEU A 549 43.76 29.59 13.57
N LYS A 550 43.14 29.62 12.40
CA LYS A 550 43.25 30.71 11.43
C LYS A 550 42.00 31.57 11.55
N ILE A 551 42.18 32.86 11.77
CA ILE A 551 41.07 33.79 12.06
C ILE A 551 41.15 34.96 11.10
N LYS A 552 40.14 35.12 10.26
CA LYS A 552 39.91 36.34 9.50
C LYS A 552 38.84 37.16 10.20
N VAL A 553 39.10 38.44 10.40
CA VAL A 553 38.15 39.35 11.05
C VAL A 553 37.83 40.50 10.11
N SER A 554 36.55 40.85 10.00
CA SER A 554 36.08 41.96 9.18
C SER A 554 35.07 42.82 9.94
N ASN A 555 35.03 44.12 9.66
CA ASN A 555 34.10 45.07 10.31
C ASN A 555 32.75 45.20 9.60
N ILE A 556 32.51 44.40 8.56
CA ILE A 556 31.29 44.32 7.77
C ILE A 556 31.09 42.85 7.39
N HIS A 557 29.84 42.41 7.23
CA HIS A 557 29.51 41.04 6.85
C HIS A 557 30.40 40.52 5.68
N PRO A 558 30.93 39.28 5.74
CA PRO A 558 31.89 38.78 4.75
C PRO A 558 31.36 38.75 3.31
N SER A 559 30.06 38.57 3.11
CA SER A 559 29.43 38.60 1.78
C SER A 559 29.22 40.01 1.19
N SER A 560 29.39 41.08 1.98
CA SER A 560 29.21 42.45 1.49
C SER A 560 30.27 42.80 0.44
N GLN A 561 29.86 43.42 -0.66
CA GLN A 561 30.78 43.92 -1.70
C GLN A 561 31.37 45.30 -1.38
N SER A 562 30.92 45.94 -0.28
CA SER A 562 31.49 47.23 0.16
C SER A 562 32.93 47.05 0.64
N ALA A 563 33.74 48.11 0.51
CA ALA A 563 35.08 48.14 1.07
C ALA A 563 35.01 47.87 2.58
N LYS A 564 35.78 46.87 3.04
CA LYS A 564 35.78 46.41 4.43
C LYS A 564 37.20 46.39 4.98
N ASN A 565 37.35 46.74 6.25
CA ASN A 565 38.60 46.59 6.97
C ASN A 565 38.74 45.12 7.37
N VAL A 566 39.93 44.56 7.15
CA VAL A 566 40.20 43.16 7.45
C VAL A 566 41.50 42.99 8.22
N SER A 567 41.52 41.95 9.04
CA SER A 567 42.71 41.44 9.69
C SER A 567 42.72 39.92 9.64
N PHE A 568 43.91 39.33 9.64
CA PHE A 568 44.11 37.90 9.68
C PHE A 568 45.10 37.53 10.78
N TYR A 569 44.83 36.42 11.47
CA TYR A 569 45.62 35.89 12.57
C TYR A 569 45.79 34.38 12.42
N ASN A 570 46.99 33.87 12.67
CA ASN A 570 47.29 32.45 12.78
C ASN A 570 47.78 32.16 14.20
N LEU A 571 47.02 31.38 14.96
CA LEU A 571 47.25 31.09 16.35
C LEU A 571 47.59 29.60 16.52
N THR A 572 48.61 29.30 17.29
CA THR A 572 48.88 27.94 17.78
C THR A 572 48.48 27.88 19.24
N LEU A 573 47.74 26.85 19.65
CA LEU A 573 47.31 26.69 21.02
C LEU A 573 47.53 25.27 21.54
N CYS A 574 47.78 25.18 22.84
CA CYS A 574 47.89 23.94 23.58
C CYS A 574 47.31 24.15 24.98
N LYS A 575 46.39 23.28 25.37
CA LYS A 575 45.85 23.19 26.73
C LYS A 575 46.08 21.76 27.23
N SER A 576 46.47 21.65 28.49
CA SER A 576 46.50 20.41 29.26
C SER A 576 46.04 20.71 30.69
N ASN A 577 45.89 19.67 31.53
CA ASN A 577 45.57 19.82 32.95
C ASN A 577 46.58 20.67 33.74
N ALA A 578 47.81 20.82 33.25
CA ALA A 578 48.89 21.51 33.97
C ALA A 578 49.30 22.84 33.33
N THR A 579 48.94 23.09 32.07
CA THR A 579 49.46 24.23 31.29
C THR A 579 48.48 24.67 30.22
N GLN A 580 48.43 25.98 29.99
CA GLN A 580 47.74 26.58 28.86
C GLN A 580 48.69 27.53 28.14
N GLN A 581 48.68 27.47 26.82
CA GLN A 581 49.47 28.34 25.98
C GLN A 581 48.70 28.66 24.70
N ILE A 582 48.71 29.94 24.34
CA ILE A 582 48.32 30.41 23.02
C ILE A 582 49.45 31.29 22.51
N VAL A 583 49.86 31.04 21.28
CA VAL A 583 50.95 31.75 20.61
C VAL A 583 50.38 32.31 19.33
N GLU A 584 50.42 33.63 19.20
CA GLU A 584 50.19 34.28 17.92
C GLU A 584 51.40 34.01 17.02
N GLY A 585 51.20 33.27 15.93
CA GLY A 585 52.25 32.92 14.97
C GLY A 585 52.49 34.04 13.96
N SER A 586 51.48 34.31 13.12
CA SER A 586 51.54 35.38 12.11
C SER A 586 50.24 36.18 12.07
N LYS A 587 50.33 37.46 11.69
CA LYS A 587 49.19 38.35 11.53
C LYS A 587 49.39 39.34 10.38
N ALA A 588 48.30 39.80 9.78
CA ALA A 588 48.30 40.76 8.68
C ALA A 588 47.02 41.63 8.69
N GLY A 589 47.09 42.84 8.13
CA GLY A 589 45.96 43.78 8.05
C GLY A 589 45.95 44.82 9.18
N HIS A 590 44.77 45.23 9.63
CA HIS A 590 44.62 46.23 10.69
C HIS A 590 44.88 45.63 12.08
N THR A 591 46.15 45.35 12.40
CA THR A 591 46.53 44.62 13.61
C THR A 591 47.44 45.40 14.56
N ALA A 592 47.43 46.74 14.45
CA ALA A 592 48.26 47.61 15.28
C ALA A 592 47.80 47.60 16.75
N ALA A 593 48.73 47.62 17.70
CA ALA A 593 48.41 47.63 19.14
C ALA A 593 47.76 48.94 19.61
N SER A 594 47.99 50.04 18.89
CA SER A 594 47.46 51.38 19.17
C SER A 594 47.22 52.16 17.86
N GLY A 595 46.55 53.31 17.97
CA GLY A 595 46.23 54.15 16.81
C GLY A 595 45.12 53.58 15.92
N ASN A 596 44.29 52.67 16.45
CA ASN A 596 43.20 52.08 15.68
C ASN A 596 42.00 53.03 15.62
N SER A 597 41.28 52.98 14.49
CA SER A 597 39.94 53.56 14.37
C SER A 597 38.87 52.58 14.89
N PRO A 598 37.66 53.04 15.25
CA PRO A 598 36.60 52.19 15.80
C PRO A 598 36.34 50.90 15.00
N GLY A 599 36.32 51.01 13.67
CA GLY A 599 36.05 49.89 12.75
C GLY A 599 37.29 49.11 12.28
N PHE A 600 38.45 49.28 12.89
CA PHE A 600 39.63 48.47 12.56
C PHE A 600 39.59 47.15 13.33
N PRO A 601 39.61 45.99 12.65
CA PRO A 601 39.54 44.70 13.32
C PRO A 601 40.88 44.30 13.95
N SER A 602 41.32 45.07 14.95
CA SER A 602 42.59 44.85 15.65
C SER A 602 42.36 44.25 17.04
N PHE A 603 42.77 43.00 17.21
CA PHE A 603 42.58 42.23 18.44
C PHE A 603 43.88 41.58 18.92
N THR A 604 43.91 41.31 20.22
CA THR A 604 44.84 40.37 20.86
C THR A 604 44.03 39.16 21.34
N PHE A 605 44.54 37.96 21.11
CA PHE A 605 43.84 36.72 21.45
C PHE A 605 44.42 36.05 22.70
N SER A 606 43.54 35.55 23.55
CA SER A 606 43.89 34.75 24.72
C SER A 606 42.97 33.53 24.84
N LEU A 607 43.40 32.55 25.66
CA LEU A 607 42.58 31.40 26.02
C LEU A 607 42.01 31.60 27.41
N ASP A 608 40.68 31.53 27.55
CA ASP A 608 40.03 31.30 28.83
C ASP A 608 39.99 29.78 29.08
N ALA A 609 40.93 29.26 29.87
CA ALA A 609 40.99 27.84 30.20
C ALA A 609 39.85 27.34 31.10
N VAL A 610 39.16 28.23 31.83
CA VAL A 610 38.06 27.82 32.72
C VAL A 610 36.84 27.51 31.86
N ASN A 611 36.49 28.42 30.96
CA ASN A 611 35.33 28.27 30.09
C ASN A 611 35.64 27.62 28.74
N ASN A 612 36.92 27.35 28.46
CA ASN A 612 37.42 26.85 27.17
C ASN A 612 37.04 27.75 26.00
N GLN A 613 37.35 29.04 26.11
CA GLN A 613 36.95 30.02 25.11
C GLN A 613 38.17 30.70 24.50
N LEU A 614 38.10 30.90 23.18
CA LEU A 614 38.97 31.86 22.51
C LEU A 614 38.44 33.25 22.78
N ILE A 615 39.25 34.08 23.43
CA ILE A 615 38.90 35.44 23.80
C ILE A 615 39.61 36.41 22.86
N ALA A 616 38.86 37.33 22.25
CA ALA A 616 39.40 38.46 21.52
C ALA A 616 39.29 39.73 22.38
N THR A 617 40.43 40.35 22.65
CA THR A 617 40.50 41.64 23.35
C THR A 617 40.77 42.74 22.33
N PRO A 618 39.90 43.76 22.18
CA PRO A 618 40.12 44.85 21.25
C PRO A 618 41.36 45.66 21.62
N ASN A 619 42.23 45.92 20.66
CA ASN A 619 43.37 46.82 20.84
C ASN A 619 42.90 48.28 20.95
N THR A 620 43.76 49.16 21.48
CA THR A 620 43.41 50.55 21.78
C THR A 620 42.81 51.26 20.56
N GLY A 621 41.60 51.80 20.72
CA GLY A 621 40.85 52.54 19.69
C GLY A 621 39.75 51.72 18.97
N VAL A 622 39.80 50.38 19.03
CA VAL A 622 38.78 49.51 18.40
C VAL A 622 37.46 49.58 19.16
N GLY A 623 36.34 49.60 18.44
CA GLY A 623 34.99 49.62 19.01
C GLY A 623 34.57 50.96 19.62
N SER A 624 35.37 52.02 19.48
CA SER A 624 35.17 53.33 20.17
C SER A 624 34.00 54.19 19.68
N SER A 625 33.09 53.62 18.89
CA SER A 625 31.76 54.19 18.66
C SER A 625 30.90 54.04 19.91
N GLY A 626 30.05 55.03 20.22
CA GLY A 626 29.22 55.04 21.45
C GLY A 626 28.29 53.84 21.65
N ALA A 627 28.04 53.03 20.62
CA ALA A 627 27.23 51.80 20.68
C ALA A 627 28.05 50.49 20.52
N GLY A 628 29.38 50.58 20.42
CA GLY A 628 30.23 49.49 19.96
C GLY A 628 30.26 49.38 18.43
N THR A 629 31.15 48.54 17.90
CA THR A 629 31.27 48.23 16.48
C THR A 629 31.12 46.73 16.25
N GLU A 630 30.34 46.33 15.26
CA GLU A 630 30.20 44.93 14.87
C GLU A 630 31.42 44.41 14.12
N PHE A 631 31.82 43.18 14.45
CA PHE A 631 32.88 42.44 13.78
C PHE A 631 32.45 41.01 13.51
N TRP A 632 32.92 40.50 12.36
CA TRP A 632 32.67 39.16 11.86
C TRP A 632 33.95 38.36 11.87
N PHE A 633 33.99 37.31 12.67
CA PHE A 633 35.12 36.40 12.84
C PHE A 633 34.87 35.13 12.05
N GLU A 634 35.76 34.86 11.10
CA GLU A 634 35.85 33.68 10.26
C GLU A 634 36.96 32.78 10.83
N VAL A 635 36.61 31.72 11.58
CA VAL A 635 37.56 30.85 12.31
C VAL A 635 37.68 29.49 11.63
N GLU A 636 38.89 29.09 11.28
CA GLU A 636 39.23 27.76 10.79
C GLU A 636 40.16 27.08 11.81
N ASP A 637 39.80 25.89 12.28
CA ASP A 637 40.60 25.07 13.19
C ASP A 637 41.22 23.85 12.51
N GLU A 638 42.44 23.52 12.92
CA GLU A 638 43.27 22.45 12.40
C GLU A 638 43.96 21.70 13.58
N GLY A 639 44.02 20.37 13.52
CA GLY A 639 44.62 19.53 14.56
C GLY A 639 43.62 18.98 15.58
N GLN A 640 44.04 18.77 16.83
CA GLN A 640 43.22 18.18 17.89
C GLN A 640 42.35 19.21 18.64
N VAL A 641 42.12 20.39 18.06
CA VAL A 641 41.23 21.43 18.59
C VAL A 641 40.02 21.57 17.69
N VAL A 642 38.85 21.80 18.28
CA VAL A 642 37.59 22.09 17.59
C VAL A 642 37.06 23.42 18.07
N ALA A 643 36.84 24.36 17.15
CA ALA A 643 36.12 25.60 17.41
C ALA A 643 34.62 25.40 17.19
N TYR A 644 33.79 25.88 18.11
CA TYR A 644 32.33 25.81 17.96
C TYR A 644 31.63 27.04 18.56
N GLY A 645 30.36 27.22 18.20
CA GLY A 645 29.56 28.37 18.63
C GLY A 645 29.51 28.52 20.15
N VAL A 646 29.50 29.78 20.61
CA VAL A 646 29.12 30.14 21.97
C VAL A 646 27.59 30.21 21.98
N SER A 647 26.91 29.51 22.89
CA SER A 647 25.46 29.68 23.04
C SER A 647 25.17 31.15 23.25
N LEU A 648 24.36 31.74 22.38
CA LEU A 648 23.93 33.13 22.51
C LEU A 648 23.09 33.33 23.76
#